data_AF-A0A1I6S4S7-F1
#
_entry.id   AF-A0A1I6S4S7-F1
#
_cell.length_a   1.000
_cell.length_b   1.000
_cell.length_c   1.000
_cell.angle_alpha   90.00
_cell.angle_beta   90.00
_cell.angle_gamma   90.00
#
_symmetry.space_group_name_H-M   'P 1'
#
loop_
_entity.id
_entity.type
_entity.pdbx_description
1 polymer ?
#
loop_
_entity_poly.entity_id
_entity_poly.type
_entity_poly.pdbx_seq_one_letter_code
_entity_poly.pdbx_strand_id
1 'polypeptide(L)'
;MNSLKDLLQRFKSNSILIYCVQIFIVLSGTTLGLLFLDHEPLIVPITLGAIATALTDFDDRLSIRLRNLLYVYILFFAVSSILEFLYPYKLLFILYLSLSSAAFILMGALGQRYATISFGTILLSIYTMFGLGEYSEWYQQPSYFVLGALWYGLTSIIFYLLKPTQALQDNLAANFNAIADLLLSKAHLFDPDNTDNIEPLLYQLSLKNSLVVQSLNLTKGSLQTRLKAARANKNTIYWLNLYFLAQDIHEQATSNYLHYEKIHQNFSRTDLIFRIQKNVKLHALSCQKLAQNILNHQTYQSDPQTDLAIANLEQSIQLWIAENPHNLEVKNLLLILRNLKKIQEQFINLSREQNNYRQNYFQHQDNLNLLDDDIHDLPDLWLKLKQHLTPQSALFRHAVRIAFVFAVGYAISLLPFAKHGYWILLTSLFVCQMSYFATKSRLKLRTLGTILGVILGVPVLYFVPSIEGQLVLTIIFGVSFFYLRSKKYAMATLMATLMVLLIFNLKGTGYAIILPRMIDTLLGCFIAWFAVSFIWPDWNFRDISNTIKKSNQATLDYFDAVVQQYQSGKNNSIDYRKARRSAHNAQIELSSMISSLSTEPNPNQALIHSAFRYLVYSHSQLSYVSALGSHREQVQDTQVLDLMRWCKDTLFSVLLQQQPLAEDQVQAKLEEIQQISAQDNLSEDVLLVLKQISLLLETLPELLKLRTALFIQEIK
;
A
#
# COMPACT_ATOMS: atom_id res chain seq x y z
N MET A 1 -15.13 29.44 23.14
CA MET A 1 -15.33 28.03 23.56
C MET A 1 -15.42 27.04 22.40
N ASN A 2 -16.02 27.38 21.25
CA ASN A 2 -16.07 26.47 20.08
C ASN A 2 -14.69 26.14 19.50
N SER A 3 -13.79 27.13 19.40
CA SER A 3 -12.42 26.92 18.90
C SER A 3 -11.61 25.90 19.72
N LEU A 4 -11.71 25.93 21.06
CA LEU A 4 -10.98 25.01 21.93
C LEU A 4 -11.56 23.58 21.90
N LYS A 5 -12.90 23.46 21.81
CA LYS A 5 -13.57 22.16 21.58
C LYS A 5 -13.22 21.59 20.21
N ASP A 6 -13.21 22.40 19.15
CA ASP A 6 -12.81 21.98 17.81
C ASP A 6 -11.33 21.58 17.75
N LEU A 7 -10.47 22.30 18.46
CA LEU A 7 -9.03 21.99 18.55
C LEU A 7 -8.81 20.68 19.34
N LEU A 8 -9.53 20.48 20.46
CA LEU A 8 -9.53 19.23 21.22
C LEU A 8 -10.14 18.07 20.42
N GLN A 9 -11.15 18.32 19.60
CA GLN A 9 -11.78 17.31 18.76
C GLN A 9 -10.88 16.91 17.58
N ARG A 10 -10.19 17.88 16.96
CA ARG A 10 -9.12 17.65 15.97
C ARG A 10 -7.92 16.92 16.59
N PHE A 11 -7.55 17.25 17.82
CA PHE A 11 -6.49 16.56 18.55
C PHE A 11 -6.87 15.12 18.85
N LYS A 12 -8.13 14.88 19.24
CA LYS A 12 -8.67 13.52 19.43
C LYS A 12 -8.75 12.75 18.12
N SER A 13 -9.14 13.35 16.99
CA SER A 13 -9.31 12.59 15.74
C SER A 13 -8.00 12.25 15.03
N ASN A 14 -6.90 12.96 15.31
CA ASN A 14 -5.64 12.76 14.63
C ASN A 14 -4.77 11.67 15.29
N SER A 15 -4.69 10.48 14.68
CA SER A 15 -3.88 9.36 15.17
C SER A 15 -2.39 9.63 15.21
N ILE A 16 -1.89 10.43 14.27
CA ILE A 16 -0.48 10.80 14.24
C ILE A 16 -0.12 11.62 15.47
N LEU A 17 -1.00 12.54 15.90
CA LEU A 17 -0.76 13.32 17.12
C LEU A 17 -0.78 12.43 18.37
N ILE A 18 -1.73 11.50 18.45
CA ILE A 18 -1.81 10.55 19.56
C ILE A 18 -0.55 9.69 19.64
N TYR A 19 -0.06 9.21 18.50
CA TYR A 19 1.21 8.48 18.42
C TYR A 19 2.40 9.36 18.83
N CYS A 20 2.46 10.62 18.40
CA CYS A 20 3.49 11.55 18.84
C CYS A 20 3.46 11.79 20.36
N VAL A 21 2.29 11.88 20.98
CA VAL A 21 2.14 11.98 22.44
C VAL A 21 2.63 10.72 23.13
N GLN A 22 2.29 9.54 22.62
CA GLN A 22 2.80 8.27 23.14
C GLN A 22 4.34 8.24 23.09
N ILE A 23 4.94 8.58 21.94
CA ILE A 23 6.40 8.63 21.78
C ILE A 23 7.02 9.69 22.71
N PHE A 24 6.37 10.84 22.90
CA PHE A 24 6.81 11.85 23.85
C PHE A 24 6.88 11.30 25.27
N ILE A 25 5.85 10.57 25.72
CA ILE A 25 5.81 9.94 27.06
C ILE A 25 6.90 8.86 27.18
N VAL A 26 7.09 8.04 26.15
CA VAL A 26 8.11 6.99 26.12
C VAL A 26 9.51 7.60 26.22
N LEU A 27 9.83 8.56 25.36
CA LEU A 27 11.15 9.19 25.36
C LEU A 27 11.39 9.98 26.64
N SER A 28 10.40 10.71 27.15
CA SER A 28 10.53 11.43 28.43
C SER A 28 10.80 10.47 29.60
N GLY A 29 10.10 9.34 29.66
CA GLY A 29 10.30 8.33 30.70
C GLY A 29 11.67 7.66 30.63
N THR A 30 12.14 7.31 29.42
CA THR A 30 13.46 6.66 29.24
C THR A 30 14.64 7.62 29.29
N THR A 31 14.42 8.93 29.30
CA THR A 31 15.49 9.95 29.37
C THR A 31 15.41 10.73 30.68
N LEU A 32 14.56 11.75 30.76
CA LEU A 32 14.37 12.59 31.94
C LEU A 32 13.92 11.78 33.17
N GLY A 33 13.07 10.77 32.99
CA GLY A 33 12.63 9.90 34.08
C GLY A 33 13.77 9.11 34.72
N LEU A 34 14.71 8.60 33.92
CA LEU A 34 15.89 7.91 34.43
C LEU A 34 16.95 8.86 34.99
N LEU A 35 17.08 10.06 34.42
CA LEU A 35 17.91 11.11 35.00
C LEU A 35 17.41 11.48 36.41
N PHE A 36 16.10 11.66 36.58
CA PHE A 36 15.50 11.98 37.88
C PHE A 36 15.66 10.87 38.92
N LEU A 37 15.89 9.63 38.49
CA LEU A 37 16.15 8.46 39.35
C LEU A 37 17.65 8.20 39.54
N ASP A 38 18.52 9.13 39.14
CA ASP A 38 20.00 9.01 39.23
C ASP A 38 20.55 7.75 38.52
N HIS A 39 19.93 7.34 37.42
CA HIS A 39 20.29 6.16 36.63
C HIS A 39 20.79 6.50 35.21
N GLU A 40 21.68 7.49 35.11
CA GLU A 40 22.22 7.99 33.83
C GLU A 40 22.81 6.91 32.89
N PRO A 41 23.58 5.91 33.37
CA PRO A 41 24.16 4.88 32.49
C PRO A 41 23.13 4.02 31.77
N LEU A 42 21.90 3.97 32.28
CA LEU A 42 20.81 3.16 31.73
C LEU A 42 20.03 3.88 30.62
N ILE A 43 20.19 5.20 30.47
CA ILE A 43 19.44 6.01 29.50
C ILE A 43 19.63 5.47 28.08
N VAL A 44 20.88 5.29 27.63
CA VAL A 44 21.18 4.85 26.26
C VAL A 44 20.57 3.49 25.91
N PRO A 45 20.84 2.39 26.64
CA PRO A 45 20.29 1.07 26.28
C PRO A 45 18.76 1.02 26.40
N ILE A 46 18.17 1.63 27.44
CA ILE A 46 16.71 1.61 27.62
C ILE A 46 16.02 2.41 26.51
N THR A 47 16.51 3.61 26.18
CA THR A 47 15.95 4.43 25.09
C THR A 47 16.08 3.72 23.73
N LEU A 48 17.21 3.07 23.45
CA LEU A 48 17.41 2.30 22.20
C LEU A 48 16.46 1.09 22.11
N GLY A 49 16.27 0.35 23.21
CA GLY A 49 15.31 -0.76 23.27
C GLY A 49 13.85 -0.29 23.05
N ALA A 50 13.49 0.86 23.63
CA ALA A 50 12.19 1.49 23.42
C ALA A 50 12.00 1.93 21.95
N ILE A 51 13.01 2.57 21.33
CA ILE A 51 12.97 2.98 19.92
C ILE A 51 12.86 1.76 18.99
N ALA A 52 13.64 0.70 19.24
CA ALA A 52 13.58 -0.53 18.45
C ALA A 52 12.16 -1.11 18.49
N THR A 53 11.56 -1.20 19.69
CA THR A 53 10.18 -1.68 19.86
C THR A 53 9.16 -0.77 19.15
N ALA A 54 9.31 0.55 19.27
CA ALA A 54 8.45 1.54 18.61
C ALA A 54 8.50 1.49 17.07
N LEU A 55 9.63 1.04 16.50
CA LEU A 55 9.77 0.83 15.05
C LEU A 55 9.14 -0.50 14.59
N THR A 56 8.90 -1.44 15.51
CA THR A 56 8.35 -2.78 15.23
C THR A 56 6.85 -2.90 15.48
N ASP A 57 6.30 -1.96 16.23
CA ASP A 57 4.91 -2.01 16.69
C ASP A 57 3.94 -1.90 15.52
N PHE A 58 2.91 -2.76 15.57
CA PHE A 58 1.87 -2.89 14.56
C PHE A 58 0.50 -2.91 15.22
N ASP A 59 -0.49 -2.40 14.50
CA ASP A 59 -1.86 -2.31 14.99
C ASP A 59 -2.59 -3.66 14.90
N ASP A 60 -2.32 -4.51 15.87
CA ASP A 60 -2.99 -5.80 16.06
C ASP A 60 -4.00 -5.77 17.23
N ARG A 61 -4.86 -6.79 17.28
CA ARG A 61 -5.76 -7.02 18.44
C ARG A 61 -4.95 -7.14 19.72
N LEU A 62 -5.51 -6.74 20.86
CA LEU A 62 -4.82 -6.77 22.16
C LEU A 62 -4.10 -8.10 22.46
N SER A 63 -4.76 -9.25 22.28
CA SER A 63 -4.13 -10.54 22.59
C SER A 63 -3.03 -10.96 21.61
N ILE A 64 -3.12 -10.56 20.32
CA ILE A 64 -2.01 -10.76 19.38
C ILE A 64 -0.89 -9.78 19.71
N ARG A 65 -1.21 -8.51 20.02
CA ARG A 65 -0.24 -7.49 20.40
C ARG A 65 0.55 -7.89 21.64
N LEU A 66 -0.12 -8.40 22.68
CA LEU A 66 0.54 -8.93 23.89
C LEU A 66 1.46 -10.10 23.57
N ARG A 67 1.02 -11.04 22.73
CA ARG A 67 1.84 -12.17 22.28
C ARG A 67 3.03 -11.72 21.44
N ASN A 68 2.85 -10.75 20.54
CA ASN A 68 3.90 -10.19 19.72
C ASN A 68 4.94 -9.46 20.56
N LEU A 69 4.50 -8.66 21.55
CA LEU A 69 5.38 -8.01 22.51
C LEU A 69 6.18 -9.04 23.30
N LEU A 70 5.55 -10.13 23.75
CA LEU A 70 6.26 -11.23 24.42
C LEU A 70 7.33 -11.85 23.51
N TYR A 71 7.03 -12.08 22.23
CA TYR A 71 8.02 -12.56 21.26
C TYR A 71 9.16 -11.56 21.06
N VAL A 72 8.86 -10.26 20.96
CA VAL A 72 9.87 -9.19 20.87
C VAL A 72 10.77 -9.22 22.09
N TYR A 73 10.23 -9.34 23.31
CA TYR A 73 11.05 -9.37 24.53
C TYR A 73 11.99 -10.58 24.58
N ILE A 74 11.48 -11.77 24.24
CA ILE A 74 12.27 -13.01 24.19
C ILE A 74 13.37 -12.89 23.12
N LEU A 75 13.03 -12.44 21.91
CA LEU A 75 13.98 -12.29 20.82
C LEU A 75 15.04 -11.24 21.13
N PHE A 76 14.65 -10.11 21.73
CA PHE A 76 15.56 -9.03 22.09
C PHE A 76 16.58 -9.50 23.13
N PHE A 77 16.11 -10.19 24.17
CA PHE A 77 16.97 -10.77 25.19
C PHE A 77 17.91 -11.84 24.60
N ALA A 78 17.36 -12.80 23.85
CA ALA A 78 18.13 -13.92 23.31
C ALA A 78 19.19 -13.47 22.32
N VAL A 79 18.85 -12.61 21.35
CA VAL A 79 19.78 -12.17 20.32
C VAL A 79 20.89 -11.28 20.90
N SER A 80 20.56 -10.38 21.82
CA SER A 80 21.58 -9.58 22.51
C SER A 80 22.54 -10.46 23.32
N SER A 81 22.00 -11.44 24.07
CA SER A 81 22.82 -12.38 24.87
C SER A 81 23.76 -13.20 23.98
N ILE A 82 23.26 -13.72 22.85
CA ILE A 82 24.08 -14.51 21.91
C ILE A 82 25.22 -13.65 21.34
N LEU A 83 24.95 -12.40 20.97
CA LEU A 83 25.97 -11.50 20.44
C LEU A 83 27.04 -11.16 21.49
N GLU A 84 26.65 -11.00 22.76
CA GLU A 84 27.60 -10.82 23.87
C GLU A 84 28.50 -12.04 24.08
N PHE A 85 27.93 -13.26 24.04
CA PHE A 85 28.74 -14.50 24.12
C PHE A 85 29.66 -14.69 22.92
N LEU A 86 29.24 -14.26 21.73
CA LEU A 86 30.02 -14.35 20.50
C LEU A 86 31.04 -13.22 20.35
N TYR A 87 30.98 -12.17 21.16
CA TYR A 87 31.85 -11.00 21.06
C TYR A 87 33.36 -11.33 21.03
N PRO A 88 33.88 -12.28 21.83
CA PRO A 88 35.29 -12.69 21.74
C PRO A 88 35.64 -13.38 20.42
N TYR A 89 34.66 -14.03 19.77
CA TYR A 89 34.84 -14.88 18.60
C TYR A 89 34.40 -14.17 17.30
N LYS A 90 35.24 -13.24 16.82
CA LYS A 90 34.95 -12.37 15.66
C LYS A 90 34.36 -13.09 14.43
N LEU A 91 34.89 -14.26 14.06
CA LEU A 91 34.38 -15.02 12.91
C LEU A 91 32.98 -15.59 13.15
N LEU A 92 32.73 -16.16 14.34
CA LEU A 92 31.41 -16.67 14.69
C LEU A 92 30.39 -15.53 14.83
N PHE A 93 30.82 -14.37 15.32
CA PHE A 93 30.00 -13.17 15.39
C PHE A 93 29.52 -12.73 13.99
N ILE A 94 30.42 -12.67 13.00
CA ILE A 94 30.06 -12.33 11.61
C ILE A 94 29.07 -13.33 11.03
N LEU A 95 29.36 -14.63 11.17
CA LEU A 95 28.52 -15.69 10.63
C LEU A 95 27.13 -15.65 11.24
N TYR A 96 27.05 -15.52 12.56
CA TYR A 96 25.77 -15.41 13.26
C TYR A 96 25.02 -14.15 12.83
N LEU A 97 25.65 -12.98 12.86
CA LEU A 97 24.98 -11.71 12.56
C LEU A 97 24.43 -11.68 11.11
N SER A 98 25.20 -12.18 10.14
CA SER A 98 24.79 -12.22 8.73
C SER A 98 23.70 -13.27 8.47
N LEU A 99 23.88 -14.50 8.93
CA LEU A 99 22.92 -15.60 8.69
C LEU A 99 21.61 -15.41 9.46
N SER A 100 21.68 -14.98 10.73
CA SER A 100 20.47 -14.70 11.51
C SER A 100 19.68 -13.55 10.93
N SER A 101 20.33 -12.48 10.45
CA SER A 101 19.66 -11.37 9.78
C SER A 101 18.97 -11.81 8.50
N ALA A 102 19.62 -12.65 7.68
CA ALA A 102 19.00 -13.23 6.48
C ALA A 102 17.76 -14.07 6.83
N ALA A 103 17.86 -14.90 7.87
CA ALA A 103 16.76 -15.72 8.35
C ALA A 103 15.58 -14.87 8.86
N PHE A 104 15.86 -13.81 9.63
CA PHE A 104 14.86 -12.86 10.10
C PHE A 104 14.16 -12.14 8.92
N ILE A 105 14.90 -11.72 7.89
CA ILE A 105 14.27 -11.14 6.69
C ILE A 105 13.33 -12.15 6.01
N LEU A 106 13.73 -13.43 5.92
CA LEU A 106 12.90 -14.48 5.33
C LEU A 106 11.64 -14.79 6.16
N MET A 107 11.66 -14.60 7.49
CA MET A 107 10.45 -14.70 8.32
C MET A 107 9.37 -13.70 7.91
N GLY A 108 9.74 -12.60 7.21
CA GLY A 108 8.77 -11.69 6.60
C GLY A 108 7.84 -12.32 5.57
N ALA A 109 8.19 -13.48 5.00
CA ALA A 109 7.32 -14.26 4.13
C ALA A 109 6.03 -14.74 4.83
N LEU A 110 6.07 -14.89 6.16
CA LEU A 110 4.93 -15.34 6.97
C LEU A 110 3.90 -14.22 7.21
N GLY A 111 4.18 -13.01 6.72
CA GLY A 111 3.28 -11.85 6.79
C GLY A 111 3.92 -10.63 7.43
N GLN A 112 3.24 -9.50 7.29
CA GLN A 112 3.74 -8.18 7.71
C GLN A 112 4.13 -8.12 9.19
N ARG A 113 3.38 -8.80 10.08
CA ARG A 113 3.67 -8.85 11.53
C ARG A 113 5.04 -9.45 11.83
N TYR A 114 5.44 -10.50 11.12
CA TYR A 114 6.73 -11.16 11.34
C TYR A 114 7.87 -10.38 10.71
N ALA A 115 7.62 -9.73 9.56
CA ALA A 115 8.60 -8.85 8.92
C ALA A 115 9.03 -7.71 9.85
N THR A 116 8.10 -7.15 10.62
CA THR A 116 8.36 -5.97 11.47
C THR A 116 9.04 -6.35 12.76
N ILE A 117 8.60 -7.44 13.41
CA ILE A 117 9.31 -8.04 14.56
C ILE A 117 10.76 -8.36 14.16
N SER A 118 10.94 -9.01 13.01
CA SER A 118 12.25 -9.39 12.48
C SER A 118 13.14 -8.17 12.22
N PHE A 119 12.61 -7.12 11.59
CA PHE A 119 13.34 -5.86 11.40
C PHE A 119 13.80 -5.25 12.73
N GLY A 120 12.96 -5.29 13.76
CA GLY A 120 13.32 -4.88 15.11
C GLY A 120 14.44 -5.66 15.74
N THR A 121 14.38 -6.98 15.62
CA THR A 121 15.40 -7.88 16.16
C THR A 121 16.74 -7.66 15.47
N ILE A 122 16.74 -7.46 14.14
CA ILE A 122 17.95 -7.10 13.38
C ILE A 122 18.47 -5.72 13.83
N LEU A 123 17.58 -4.72 13.97
CA LEU A 123 17.96 -3.39 14.44
C LEU A 123 18.57 -3.44 15.84
N LEU A 124 17.96 -4.21 16.75
CA LEU A 124 18.49 -4.41 18.10
C LEU A 124 19.84 -5.14 18.09
N SER A 125 20.04 -6.09 17.18
CA SER A 125 21.34 -6.77 17.02
C SER A 125 22.47 -5.77 16.78
N ILE A 126 22.20 -4.74 15.97
CA ILE A 126 23.14 -3.63 15.74
C ILE A 126 23.25 -2.76 16.99
N TYR A 127 22.15 -2.55 17.74
CA TYR A 127 22.18 -1.78 18.98
C TYR A 127 23.00 -2.46 20.09
N THR A 128 23.00 -3.78 20.16
CA THR A 128 23.85 -4.53 21.09
C THR A 128 25.32 -4.19 20.88
N MET A 129 25.76 -3.96 19.63
CA MET A 129 27.13 -3.57 19.32
C MET A 129 27.60 -2.27 19.96
N PHE A 130 26.69 -1.38 20.39
CA PHE A 130 27.07 -0.14 21.08
C PHE A 130 27.61 -0.35 22.49
N GLY A 131 27.15 -1.40 23.19
CA GLY A 131 27.46 -1.64 24.60
C GLY A 131 28.35 -2.86 24.84
N LEU A 132 28.88 -3.48 23.78
CA LEU A 132 29.72 -4.68 23.90
C LEU A 132 30.96 -4.39 24.75
N GLY A 133 31.07 -5.09 25.87
CA GLY A 133 32.18 -4.95 26.82
C GLY A 133 32.07 -3.76 27.78
N GLU A 134 30.99 -2.97 27.76
CA GLU A 134 30.74 -1.91 28.76
C GLU A 134 30.19 -2.47 30.08
N TYR A 135 29.49 -3.61 30.03
CA TYR A 135 28.79 -4.21 31.16
C TYR A 135 29.55 -5.41 31.72
N SER A 136 29.50 -5.60 33.03
CA SER A 136 30.24 -6.67 33.71
C SER A 136 29.60 -8.04 33.51
N GLU A 137 28.26 -8.09 33.49
CA GLU A 137 27.48 -9.32 33.36
C GLU A 137 26.78 -9.39 32.01
N TRP A 138 26.80 -10.56 31.38
CA TRP A 138 26.24 -10.84 30.04
C TRP A 138 24.72 -10.59 29.89
N TYR A 139 24.00 -10.48 31.00
CA TYR A 139 22.54 -10.28 31.01
C TYR A 139 22.14 -8.83 31.30
N GLN A 140 23.06 -7.95 31.66
CA GLN A 140 22.74 -6.55 32.00
C GLN A 140 22.21 -5.79 30.79
N GLN A 141 22.99 -5.70 29.72
CA GLN A 141 22.60 -5.00 28.50
C GLN A 141 21.32 -5.57 27.85
N PRO A 142 21.15 -6.90 27.68
CA PRO A 142 19.91 -7.47 27.16
C PRO A 142 18.70 -7.11 28.04
N SER A 143 18.87 -7.12 29.37
CA SER A 143 17.79 -6.75 30.30
C SER A 143 17.38 -5.28 30.15
N TYR A 144 18.34 -4.38 29.97
CA TYR A 144 18.04 -2.95 29.75
C TYR A 144 17.28 -2.70 28.45
N PHE A 145 17.63 -3.40 27.36
CA PHE A 145 16.85 -3.33 26.13
C PHE A 145 15.41 -3.81 26.34
N VAL A 146 15.22 -4.90 27.08
CA VAL A 146 13.89 -5.43 27.40
C VAL A 146 13.10 -4.48 28.30
N LEU A 147 13.74 -3.81 29.27
CA LEU A 147 13.07 -2.79 30.09
C LEU A 147 12.55 -1.62 29.25
N GLY A 148 13.35 -1.15 28.28
CA GLY A 148 12.90 -0.14 27.32
C GLY A 148 11.72 -0.62 26.46
N ALA A 149 11.79 -1.87 25.99
CA ALA A 149 10.72 -2.51 25.24
C ALA A 149 9.43 -2.66 26.07
N LEU A 150 9.55 -3.02 27.35
CA LEU A 150 8.44 -3.13 28.31
C LEU A 150 7.77 -1.78 28.56
N TRP A 151 8.55 -0.71 28.74
CA TRP A 151 8.00 0.64 28.92
C TRP A 151 7.22 1.10 27.69
N TYR A 152 7.79 0.91 26.50
CA TYR A 152 7.06 1.18 25.25
C TYR A 152 5.81 0.30 25.14
N GLY A 153 5.91 -1.00 25.42
CA GLY A 153 4.79 -1.94 25.38
C GLY A 153 3.64 -1.55 26.31
N LEU A 154 3.96 -1.12 27.53
CA LEU A 154 2.98 -0.66 28.52
C LEU A 154 2.23 0.59 28.01
N THR A 155 2.96 1.61 27.55
CA THR A 155 2.32 2.81 27.00
C THR A 155 1.48 2.49 25.76
N SER A 156 2.00 1.65 24.87
CA SER A 156 1.32 1.13 23.68
C SER A 156 -0.02 0.44 24.00
N ILE A 157 -0.05 -0.39 25.05
CA ILE A 157 -1.28 -1.02 25.54
C ILE A 157 -2.26 0.00 26.10
N ILE A 158 -1.80 0.96 26.91
CA ILE A 158 -2.67 2.02 27.47
C ILE A 158 -3.33 2.81 26.34
N PHE A 159 -2.55 3.26 25.36
CA PHE A 159 -3.08 4.02 24.22
C PHE A 159 -4.03 3.19 23.36
N TYR A 160 -3.74 1.90 23.17
CA TYR A 160 -4.66 0.97 22.51
C TYR A 160 -5.99 0.84 23.27
N LEU A 161 -5.96 0.73 24.61
CA LEU A 161 -7.17 0.62 25.43
C LEU A 161 -8.00 1.92 25.39
N LEU A 162 -7.34 3.09 25.32
CA LEU A 162 -8.02 4.37 25.16
C LEU A 162 -8.74 4.49 23.81
N LYS A 163 -8.15 3.95 22.73
CA LYS A 163 -8.70 4.03 21.36
C LYS A 163 -8.48 2.75 20.54
N PRO A 164 -9.27 1.70 20.82
CA PRO A 164 -9.01 0.39 20.23
C PRO A 164 -9.24 0.35 18.73
N THR A 165 -10.11 1.17 18.14
CA THR A 165 -10.50 1.11 16.72
C THR A 165 -9.87 2.18 15.83
N GLN A 166 -8.96 3.00 16.35
CA GLN A 166 -8.46 4.18 15.64
C GLN A 166 -7.73 3.85 14.33
N ALA A 167 -6.76 2.93 14.35
CA ALA A 167 -6.02 2.55 13.14
C ALA A 167 -6.94 2.01 12.03
N LEU A 168 -7.99 1.27 12.40
CA LEU A 168 -8.98 0.78 11.45
C LEU A 168 -9.80 1.92 10.83
N GLN A 169 -10.18 2.91 11.65
CA GLN A 169 -10.90 4.10 11.18
C GLN A 169 -10.04 4.93 10.24
N ASP A 170 -8.75 5.10 10.56
CA ASP A 170 -7.80 5.81 9.71
C ASP A 170 -7.64 5.10 8.36
N ASN A 171 -7.51 3.78 8.36
CA ASN A 171 -7.40 2.98 7.14
C ASN A 171 -8.70 3.07 6.30
N LEU A 172 -9.87 3.00 6.94
CA LEU A 172 -11.15 3.19 6.25
C LEU A 172 -11.30 4.61 5.68
N ALA A 173 -10.95 5.65 6.45
CA ALA A 173 -10.97 7.02 5.98
C ALA A 173 -9.98 7.24 4.82
N ALA A 174 -8.79 6.63 4.89
CA ALA A 174 -7.82 6.63 3.81
C ALA A 174 -8.36 5.95 2.54
N ASN A 175 -9.12 4.85 2.65
CA ASN A 175 -9.78 4.24 1.50
C ASN A 175 -10.71 5.21 0.80
N PHE A 176 -11.63 5.85 1.54
CA PHE A 176 -12.59 6.78 0.95
C PHE A 176 -11.91 8.03 0.37
N ASN A 177 -10.85 8.54 1.01
CA ASN A 177 -10.04 9.62 0.42
C ASN A 177 -9.33 9.19 -0.87
N ALA A 178 -8.78 7.97 -0.92
CA ALA A 178 -8.16 7.44 -2.12
C ALA A 178 -9.18 7.25 -3.26
N ILE A 179 -10.39 6.76 -2.94
CA ILE A 179 -11.51 6.65 -3.89
C ILE A 179 -11.93 8.04 -4.39
N ALA A 180 -12.00 9.03 -3.49
CA ALA A 180 -12.30 10.41 -3.87
C ALA A 180 -11.27 10.96 -4.87
N ASP A 181 -9.98 10.77 -4.61
CA ASP A 181 -8.89 11.15 -5.51
C ASP A 181 -9.00 10.48 -6.88
N LEU A 182 -9.39 9.20 -6.91
CA LEU A 182 -9.64 8.46 -8.14
C LEU A 182 -10.84 9.02 -8.91
N LEU A 183 -11.96 9.30 -8.23
CA LEU A 183 -13.14 9.90 -8.84
C LEU A 183 -12.85 11.31 -9.37
N LEU A 184 -12.09 12.14 -8.64
CA LEU A 184 -11.65 13.45 -9.11
C LEU A 184 -10.77 13.32 -10.36
N SER A 185 -9.85 12.36 -10.38
CA SER A 185 -9.03 12.08 -11.56
C SER A 185 -9.89 11.63 -12.75
N LYS A 186 -10.90 10.80 -12.51
CA LYS A 186 -11.88 10.37 -13.52
C LYS A 186 -12.75 11.53 -14.02
N ALA A 187 -13.06 12.50 -13.17
CA ALA A 187 -13.83 13.68 -13.59
C ALA A 187 -13.10 14.51 -14.66
N HIS A 188 -11.75 14.53 -14.67
CA HIS A 188 -10.99 15.21 -15.71
C HIS A 188 -11.15 14.59 -17.10
N LEU A 189 -11.56 13.32 -17.20
CA LEU A 189 -11.90 12.65 -18.47
C LEU A 189 -13.25 13.10 -19.04
N PHE A 190 -14.05 13.84 -18.28
CA PHE A 190 -15.30 14.47 -18.72
C PHE A 190 -15.16 15.99 -18.84
N ASP A 191 -13.93 16.47 -18.97
CA ASP A 191 -13.64 17.88 -19.22
C ASP A 191 -13.49 18.08 -20.74
N PRO A 192 -14.40 18.80 -21.41
CA PRO A 192 -14.38 18.90 -22.87
C PRO A 192 -13.12 19.57 -23.42
N ASP A 193 -12.36 20.29 -22.60
CA ASP A 193 -11.13 20.97 -23.00
C ASP A 193 -9.89 20.05 -23.00
N ASN A 194 -10.00 18.81 -22.49
CA ASN A 194 -8.87 17.86 -22.36
C ASN A 194 -8.70 16.87 -23.53
N THR A 195 -9.15 17.23 -24.73
CA THR A 195 -9.16 16.35 -25.93
C THR A 195 -7.82 15.67 -26.25
N ASP A 196 -6.72 16.42 -26.20
CA ASP A 196 -5.38 15.89 -26.53
C ASP A 196 -4.69 15.15 -25.37
N ASN A 197 -5.28 15.16 -24.17
CA ASN A 197 -4.63 14.69 -22.93
C ASN A 197 -5.24 13.40 -22.36
N ILE A 198 -6.04 12.67 -23.15
CA ILE A 198 -6.79 11.50 -22.67
C ILE A 198 -5.87 10.36 -22.22
N GLU A 199 -4.86 9.97 -23.02
CA GLU A 199 -3.91 8.91 -22.64
C GLU A 199 -3.16 9.22 -21.32
N PRO A 200 -2.56 10.43 -21.14
CA PRO A 200 -1.99 10.83 -19.86
C PRO A 200 -2.97 10.78 -18.67
N LEU A 201 -4.22 11.20 -18.86
CA LEU A 201 -5.24 11.17 -17.81
C LEU A 201 -5.62 9.73 -17.43
N LEU A 202 -5.73 8.82 -18.41
CA LEU A 202 -5.96 7.39 -18.17
C LEU A 202 -4.78 6.75 -17.45
N TYR A 203 -3.56 7.13 -17.79
CA TYR A 203 -2.37 6.71 -17.05
C TYR A 203 -2.44 7.17 -15.58
N GLN A 204 -2.73 8.45 -15.33
CA GLN A 204 -2.90 8.98 -13.97
C GLN A 204 -4.01 8.25 -13.21
N LEU A 205 -5.14 7.93 -13.87
CA LEU A 205 -6.22 7.15 -13.29
C LEU A 205 -5.75 5.75 -12.85
N SER A 206 -4.92 5.09 -13.66
CA SER A 206 -4.36 3.76 -13.33
C SER A 206 -3.45 3.80 -12.09
N LEU A 207 -2.68 4.88 -11.91
CA LEU A 207 -1.84 5.10 -10.73
C LEU A 207 -2.70 5.33 -9.48
N LYS A 208 -3.74 6.17 -9.58
CA LYS A 208 -4.70 6.39 -8.48
C LYS A 208 -5.43 5.11 -8.11
N ASN A 209 -5.81 4.30 -9.09
CA ASN A 209 -6.43 2.99 -8.86
C ASN A 209 -5.51 2.07 -8.05
N SER A 210 -4.21 2.07 -8.37
CA SER A 210 -3.21 1.28 -7.64
C SER A 210 -3.15 1.67 -6.16
N LEU A 211 -3.24 2.97 -5.85
CA LEU A 211 -3.28 3.47 -4.47
C LEU A 211 -4.55 3.05 -3.73
N VAL A 212 -5.72 3.10 -4.38
CA VAL A 212 -6.99 2.65 -3.78
C VAL A 212 -6.91 1.17 -3.39
N VAL A 213 -6.44 0.31 -4.29
CA VAL A 213 -6.36 -1.13 -4.02
C VAL A 213 -5.33 -1.45 -2.93
N GLN A 214 -4.21 -0.73 -2.86
CA GLN A 214 -3.27 -0.82 -1.74
C GLN A 214 -3.94 -0.46 -0.40
N SER A 215 -4.69 0.65 -0.36
CA SER A 215 -5.44 1.07 0.83
C SER A 215 -6.50 0.04 1.27
N LEU A 216 -7.24 -0.53 0.31
CA LEU A 216 -8.21 -1.61 0.55
C LEU A 216 -7.53 -2.87 1.12
N ASN A 217 -6.35 -3.23 0.62
CA ASN A 217 -5.58 -4.36 1.12
C ASN A 217 -5.09 -4.13 2.56
N LEU A 218 -4.62 -2.93 2.89
CA LEU A 218 -4.22 -2.55 4.25
C LEU A 218 -5.39 -2.63 5.23
N THR A 219 -6.53 -2.03 4.86
CA THR A 219 -7.75 -2.04 5.67
C THR A 219 -8.26 -3.45 5.94
N LYS A 220 -8.20 -4.32 4.91
CA LYS A 220 -8.56 -5.73 5.03
C LYS A 220 -7.75 -6.44 6.10
N GLY A 221 -6.43 -6.25 6.10
CA GLY A 221 -5.54 -6.83 7.13
C GLY A 221 -5.96 -6.40 8.54
N SER A 222 -6.26 -5.11 8.73
CA SER A 222 -6.74 -4.58 10.02
C SER A 222 -8.11 -5.12 10.43
N LEU A 223 -9.01 -5.39 9.49
CA LEU A 223 -10.34 -5.96 9.78
C LEU A 223 -10.27 -7.43 10.16
N GLN A 224 -9.47 -8.22 9.43
CA GLN A 224 -9.33 -9.66 9.63
C GLN A 224 -8.90 -10.01 11.05
N THR A 225 -7.86 -9.33 11.57
CA THR A 225 -7.33 -9.60 12.91
C THR A 225 -8.36 -9.35 14.02
N ARG A 226 -9.37 -8.52 13.75
CA ARG A 226 -10.44 -8.13 14.69
C ARG A 226 -11.69 -8.98 14.56
N LEU A 227 -12.07 -9.38 13.36
CA LEU A 227 -13.25 -10.23 13.10
C LEU A 227 -13.09 -11.63 13.66
N LYS A 228 -11.87 -12.21 13.64
CA LYS A 228 -11.61 -13.55 14.21
C LYS A 228 -11.76 -13.65 15.73
N ALA A 229 -11.68 -12.54 16.45
CA ALA A 229 -11.58 -12.53 17.92
C ALA A 229 -12.87 -12.14 18.65
N ALA A 230 -13.81 -11.49 17.95
CA ALA A 230 -15.03 -10.98 18.54
C ALA A 230 -16.22 -11.80 18.06
N ARG A 231 -17.07 -12.28 19.00
CA ARG A 231 -18.51 -12.34 18.70
C ARG A 231 -18.86 -10.96 18.15
N ALA A 232 -19.20 -10.85 16.87
CA ALA A 232 -19.15 -9.57 16.18
C ALA A 232 -19.99 -8.51 16.90
N ASN A 233 -19.28 -7.54 17.48
CA ASN A 233 -19.91 -6.39 18.10
C ASN A 233 -20.46 -5.46 17.00
N LYS A 234 -21.51 -4.69 17.31
CA LYS A 234 -22.20 -3.78 16.36
C LYS A 234 -21.22 -2.89 15.59
N ASN A 235 -20.16 -2.42 16.27
CA ASN A 235 -19.15 -1.56 15.66
C ASN A 235 -18.29 -2.30 14.62
N THR A 236 -17.88 -3.55 14.88
CA THR A 236 -17.08 -4.32 13.93
C THR A 236 -17.88 -4.62 12.65
N ILE A 237 -19.17 -4.89 12.78
CA ILE A 237 -20.09 -5.07 11.65
C ILE A 237 -20.20 -3.78 10.84
N TYR A 238 -20.36 -2.64 11.52
CA TYR A 238 -20.38 -1.34 10.86
C TYR A 238 -19.10 -1.06 10.04
N TRP A 239 -17.92 -1.32 10.62
CA TRP A 239 -16.64 -1.16 9.90
C TRP A 239 -16.49 -2.11 8.72
N LEU A 240 -16.98 -3.34 8.85
CA LEU A 240 -17.00 -4.31 7.75
C LEU A 240 -17.93 -3.86 6.62
N ASN A 241 -19.10 -3.31 6.95
CA ASN A 241 -20.03 -2.79 5.95
C ASN A 241 -19.45 -1.57 5.23
N LEU A 242 -18.76 -0.67 5.94
CA LEU A 242 -18.02 0.43 5.32
C LEU A 242 -16.91 -0.06 4.38
N TYR A 243 -16.26 -1.17 4.73
CA TYR A 243 -15.26 -1.79 3.85
C TYR A 243 -15.89 -2.36 2.57
N PHE A 244 -17.02 -3.06 2.67
CA PHE A 244 -17.74 -3.54 1.49
C PHE A 244 -18.28 -2.40 0.65
N LEU A 245 -18.81 -1.35 1.27
CA LEU A 245 -19.20 -0.12 0.58
C LEU A 245 -18.02 0.48 -0.19
N ALA A 246 -16.83 0.58 0.42
CA ALA A 246 -15.64 1.08 -0.26
C ALA A 246 -15.24 0.18 -1.45
N GLN A 247 -15.34 -1.15 -1.32
CA GLN A 247 -15.09 -2.08 -2.44
C GLN A 247 -16.09 -1.89 -3.58
N ASP A 248 -17.38 -1.75 -3.26
CA ASP A 248 -18.42 -1.64 -4.27
C ASP A 248 -18.36 -0.28 -4.99
N ILE A 249 -18.08 0.81 -4.27
CA ILE A 249 -17.83 2.12 -4.89
C ILE A 249 -16.55 2.05 -5.74
N HIS A 250 -15.50 1.38 -5.29
CA HIS A 250 -14.27 1.20 -6.08
C HIS A 250 -14.54 0.45 -7.39
N GLU A 251 -15.32 -0.63 -7.37
CA GLU A 251 -15.72 -1.38 -8.56
C GLU A 251 -16.49 -0.48 -9.55
N GLN A 252 -17.42 0.33 -9.04
CA GLN A 252 -18.17 1.27 -9.88
C GLN A 252 -17.30 2.43 -10.39
N ALA A 253 -16.40 2.95 -9.57
CA ALA A 253 -15.52 4.05 -9.92
C ALA A 253 -14.47 3.65 -10.96
N THR A 254 -14.01 2.40 -10.96
CA THR A 254 -13.05 1.86 -11.94
C THR A 254 -13.70 1.41 -13.25
N SER A 255 -15.00 1.19 -13.27
CA SER A 255 -15.73 0.75 -14.48
C SER A 255 -15.71 1.83 -15.58
N ASN A 256 -15.28 1.46 -16.79
CA ASN A 256 -15.32 2.34 -17.97
C ASN A 256 -16.42 1.85 -18.91
N TYR A 257 -17.29 2.75 -19.39
CA TYR A 257 -18.46 2.38 -20.20
C TYR A 257 -18.31 2.75 -21.68
N LEU A 258 -17.32 3.59 -22.01
CA LEU A 258 -17.17 4.28 -23.29
C LEU A 258 -15.68 4.57 -23.56
N HIS A 259 -15.33 4.75 -24.83
CA HIS A 259 -14.07 5.38 -25.22
C HIS A 259 -14.15 6.87 -24.94
N TYR A 260 -13.25 7.37 -24.10
CA TYR A 260 -13.28 8.77 -23.68
C TYR A 260 -13.04 9.72 -24.86
N GLU A 261 -12.29 9.29 -25.88
CA GLU A 261 -12.06 10.03 -27.12
C GLU A 261 -13.38 10.32 -27.86
N LYS A 262 -14.27 9.33 -27.93
CA LYS A 262 -15.57 9.46 -28.61
C LYS A 262 -16.53 10.38 -27.84
N ILE A 263 -16.45 10.38 -26.50
CA ILE A 263 -17.27 11.28 -25.67
C ILE A 263 -17.00 12.74 -26.01
N HIS A 264 -15.74 13.13 -26.21
CA HIS A 264 -15.40 14.52 -26.51
C HIS A 264 -15.87 14.91 -27.91
N GLN A 265 -15.74 14.01 -28.89
CA GLN A 265 -16.17 14.27 -30.26
C GLN A 265 -17.68 14.55 -30.34
N ASN A 266 -18.50 13.81 -29.59
CA ASN A 266 -19.95 13.87 -29.73
C ASN A 266 -20.65 14.73 -28.67
N PHE A 267 -20.05 14.94 -27.50
CA PHE A 267 -20.68 15.64 -26.37
C PHE A 267 -19.94 16.86 -25.86
N SER A 268 -18.80 17.27 -26.45
CA SER A 268 -18.04 18.44 -25.97
C SER A 268 -18.82 19.75 -25.96
N ARG A 269 -19.86 19.87 -26.82
CA ARG A 269 -20.70 21.06 -26.93
C ARG A 269 -22.05 20.93 -26.21
N THR A 270 -22.27 19.85 -25.45
CA THR A 270 -23.52 19.62 -24.71
C THR A 270 -23.33 19.87 -23.22
N ASP A 271 -24.41 20.16 -22.50
CA ASP A 271 -24.37 20.29 -21.04
C ASP A 271 -24.21 18.93 -20.32
N LEU A 272 -24.48 17.82 -21.02
CA LEU A 272 -24.38 16.44 -20.52
C LEU A 272 -22.99 16.14 -19.95
N ILE A 273 -21.92 16.45 -20.68
CA ILE A 273 -20.55 16.12 -20.25
C ILE A 273 -20.19 16.85 -18.95
N PHE A 274 -20.58 18.12 -18.81
CA PHE A 274 -20.39 18.92 -17.60
C PHE A 274 -21.24 18.41 -16.43
N ARG A 275 -22.48 17.98 -16.68
CA ARG A 275 -23.34 17.39 -15.64
C ARG A 275 -22.82 16.04 -15.16
N ILE A 276 -22.28 15.20 -16.05
CA ILE A 276 -21.59 13.96 -15.68
C ILE A 276 -20.37 14.30 -14.83
N GLN A 277 -19.51 15.21 -15.30
CA GLN A 277 -18.34 15.67 -14.55
C GLN A 277 -18.72 16.16 -13.14
N LYS A 278 -19.76 17.00 -13.03
CA LYS A 278 -20.26 17.52 -11.76
C LYS A 278 -20.69 16.40 -10.82
N ASN A 279 -21.47 15.42 -11.29
CA ASN A 279 -21.94 14.32 -10.47
C ASN A 279 -20.78 13.42 -9.98
N VAL A 280 -19.78 13.14 -10.83
CA VAL A 280 -18.56 12.42 -10.43
C VAL A 280 -17.82 13.19 -9.33
N LYS A 281 -17.67 14.52 -9.46
CA LYS A 281 -17.05 15.38 -8.43
C LYS A 281 -17.85 15.37 -7.12
N LEU A 282 -19.19 15.39 -7.18
CA LEU A 282 -20.05 15.32 -5.99
C LEU A 282 -19.90 13.97 -5.25
N HIS A 283 -19.80 12.84 -5.96
CA HIS A 283 -19.51 11.55 -5.33
C HIS A 283 -18.13 11.52 -4.66
N ALA A 284 -17.13 12.17 -5.25
CA ALA A 284 -15.82 12.31 -4.62
C ALA A 284 -15.91 13.11 -3.30
N LEU A 285 -16.68 14.20 -3.28
CA LEU A 285 -16.94 14.98 -2.07
C LEU A 285 -17.70 14.17 -1.02
N SER A 286 -18.67 13.34 -1.41
CA SER A 286 -19.37 12.40 -0.53
C SER A 286 -18.41 11.39 0.12
N CYS A 287 -17.45 10.86 -0.65
CA CYS A 287 -16.37 10.02 -0.11
C CYS A 287 -15.52 10.76 0.93
N GLN A 288 -15.09 11.99 0.64
CA GLN A 288 -14.29 12.80 1.58
C GLN A 288 -15.08 13.14 2.85
N LYS A 289 -16.36 13.48 2.72
CA LYS A 289 -17.25 13.75 3.85
C LYS A 289 -17.42 12.50 4.72
N LEU A 290 -17.60 11.33 4.10
CA LEU A 290 -17.65 10.05 4.81
C LEU A 290 -16.34 9.75 5.54
N ALA A 291 -15.18 9.99 4.90
CA ALA A 291 -13.88 9.84 5.53
C ALA A 291 -13.73 10.73 6.77
N GLN A 292 -14.13 12.01 6.68
CA GLN A 292 -14.12 12.94 7.81
C GLN A 292 -15.05 12.49 8.94
N ASN A 293 -16.26 12.01 8.61
CA ASN A 293 -17.21 11.52 9.60
C ASN A 293 -16.72 10.26 10.31
N ILE A 294 -16.03 9.36 9.60
CA ILE A 294 -15.36 8.18 10.20
C ILE A 294 -14.33 8.61 11.25
N LEU A 295 -13.45 9.58 10.92
CA LEU A 295 -12.43 10.08 11.84
C LEU A 295 -13.04 10.82 13.05
N ASN A 296 -14.10 11.58 12.81
CA ASN A 296 -14.78 12.38 13.84
C ASN A 296 -15.82 11.60 14.65
N HIS A 297 -16.05 10.32 14.34
CA HIS A 297 -17.09 9.48 14.94
C HIS A 297 -18.51 10.07 14.79
N GLN A 298 -18.78 10.68 13.64
CA GLN A 298 -20.08 11.29 13.30
C GLN A 298 -20.85 10.38 12.35
N THR A 299 -22.18 10.51 12.35
CA THR A 299 -23.05 9.82 11.40
C THR A 299 -22.92 10.45 10.01
N TYR A 300 -23.05 9.63 8.97
CA TYR A 300 -23.00 10.11 7.60
C TYR A 300 -24.39 10.56 7.17
N GLN A 301 -24.47 11.76 6.60
CA GLN A 301 -25.69 12.30 6.01
C GLN A 301 -25.42 12.65 4.56
N SER A 302 -26.20 12.04 3.67
CA SER A 302 -26.19 12.34 2.24
C SER A 302 -26.58 13.81 2.03
N ASP A 303 -25.91 14.48 1.09
CA ASP A 303 -26.24 15.85 0.72
C ASP A 303 -27.39 15.85 -0.29
N PRO A 304 -28.55 16.47 0.02
CA PRO A 304 -29.68 16.56 -0.91
C PRO A 304 -29.32 17.18 -2.26
N GLN A 305 -28.28 18.02 -2.32
CA GLN A 305 -27.82 18.61 -3.58
C GLN A 305 -27.29 17.56 -4.56
N THR A 306 -26.78 16.43 -4.07
CA THR A 306 -26.27 15.35 -4.92
C THR A 306 -27.43 14.62 -5.61
N ASP A 307 -28.51 14.36 -4.88
CA ASP A 307 -29.73 13.75 -5.44
C ASP A 307 -30.35 14.64 -6.52
N LEU A 308 -30.43 15.95 -6.25
CA LEU A 308 -30.90 16.93 -7.22
C LEU A 308 -29.99 16.99 -8.46
N ALA A 309 -28.67 16.88 -8.30
CA ALA A 309 -27.74 16.91 -9.42
C ALA A 309 -27.87 15.68 -10.34
N ILE A 310 -28.16 14.50 -9.77
CA ILE A 310 -28.43 13.28 -10.55
C ILE A 310 -29.78 13.37 -11.26
N ALA A 311 -30.83 13.83 -10.58
CA ALA A 311 -32.15 14.03 -11.19
C ALA A 311 -32.10 15.00 -12.38
N ASN A 312 -31.34 16.09 -12.25
CA ASN A 312 -31.12 17.05 -13.33
C ASN A 312 -30.31 16.47 -14.49
N LEU A 313 -29.36 15.56 -14.23
CA LEU A 313 -28.62 14.85 -15.28
C LEU A 313 -29.54 13.88 -16.02
N GLU A 314 -30.39 13.15 -15.31
CA GLU A 314 -31.37 12.25 -15.90
C GLU A 314 -32.34 12.98 -16.84
N GLN A 315 -32.90 14.10 -16.39
CA GLN A 315 -33.78 14.92 -17.24
C GLN A 315 -33.06 15.42 -18.51
N SER A 316 -31.82 15.88 -18.37
CA SER A 316 -31.01 16.36 -19.50
C SER A 316 -30.70 15.23 -20.49
N ILE A 317 -30.38 14.01 -20.01
CA ILE A 317 -30.19 12.84 -20.87
C ILE A 317 -31.50 12.47 -21.59
N GLN A 318 -32.64 12.44 -20.88
CA GLN A 318 -33.94 12.12 -21.48
C GLN A 318 -34.34 13.12 -22.58
N LEU A 319 -34.16 14.42 -22.33
CA LEU A 319 -34.42 15.46 -23.34
C LEU A 319 -33.54 15.27 -24.57
N TRP A 320 -32.25 15.02 -24.37
CA TRP A 320 -31.33 14.82 -25.47
C TRP A 320 -31.67 13.57 -26.30
N ILE A 321 -32.05 12.46 -25.65
CA ILE A 321 -32.52 11.24 -26.33
C ILE A 321 -33.74 11.53 -27.20
N ALA A 322 -34.70 12.30 -26.68
CA ALA A 322 -35.90 12.66 -27.42
C ALA A 322 -35.58 13.52 -28.67
N GLU A 323 -34.59 14.41 -28.56
CA GLU A 323 -34.12 15.24 -29.68
C GLU A 323 -33.26 14.47 -30.70
N ASN A 324 -32.58 13.40 -30.28
CA ASN A 324 -31.62 12.64 -31.09
C ASN A 324 -31.85 11.12 -31.02
N PRO A 325 -33.03 10.62 -31.43
CA PRO A 325 -33.43 9.22 -31.20
C PRO A 325 -32.56 8.18 -31.90
N HIS A 326 -31.89 8.56 -33.00
CA HIS A 326 -31.03 7.66 -33.77
C HIS A 326 -29.57 7.60 -33.27
N ASN A 327 -29.19 8.40 -32.27
CA ASN A 327 -27.81 8.40 -31.79
C ASN A 327 -27.57 7.30 -30.72
N LEU A 328 -26.89 6.24 -31.15
CA LEU A 328 -26.55 5.09 -30.30
C LEU A 328 -25.61 5.45 -29.13
N GLU A 329 -24.84 6.54 -29.20
CA GLU A 329 -23.91 6.89 -28.14
C GLU A 329 -24.61 7.34 -26.85
N VAL A 330 -25.84 7.83 -26.93
CA VAL A 330 -26.56 8.25 -25.72
C VAL A 330 -27.22 7.11 -24.99
N LYS A 331 -27.53 6.01 -25.68
CA LYS A 331 -27.82 4.74 -24.99
C LYS A 331 -26.64 4.32 -24.11
N ASN A 332 -25.39 4.64 -24.49
CA ASN A 332 -24.22 4.38 -23.64
C ASN A 332 -24.06 5.39 -22.49
N LEU A 333 -24.56 6.64 -22.61
CA LEU A 333 -24.59 7.59 -21.50
C LEU A 333 -25.56 7.14 -20.39
N LEU A 334 -26.63 6.40 -20.74
CA LEU A 334 -27.51 5.78 -19.74
C LEU A 334 -26.74 4.81 -18.83
N LEU A 335 -25.72 4.12 -19.34
CA LEU A 335 -24.86 3.24 -18.54
C LEU A 335 -24.07 4.04 -17.49
N ILE A 336 -23.56 5.22 -17.87
CA ILE A 336 -22.90 6.14 -16.92
C ILE A 336 -23.90 6.65 -15.90
N LEU A 337 -25.09 7.08 -16.32
CA LEU A 337 -26.15 7.54 -15.41
C LEU A 337 -26.54 6.44 -14.41
N ARG A 338 -26.72 5.20 -14.86
CA ARG A 338 -27.04 4.05 -14.01
C ARG A 338 -25.94 3.78 -12.98
N ASN A 339 -24.67 3.85 -13.39
CA ASN A 339 -23.54 3.75 -12.46
C ASN A 339 -23.59 4.88 -11.40
N LEU A 340 -23.78 6.13 -11.83
CA LEU A 340 -23.86 7.26 -10.91
C LEU A 340 -25.03 7.11 -9.91
N LYS A 341 -26.21 6.71 -10.38
CA LYS A 341 -27.37 6.41 -9.52
C LYS A 341 -27.05 5.33 -8.49
N LYS A 342 -26.43 4.22 -8.91
CA LYS A 342 -26.04 3.13 -8.00
C LYS A 342 -25.07 3.60 -6.92
N ILE A 343 -24.05 4.40 -7.24
CA ILE A 343 -23.15 4.98 -6.23
C ILE A 343 -23.95 5.84 -5.25
N GLN A 344 -24.86 6.68 -5.74
CA GLN A 344 -25.66 7.55 -4.87
C GLN A 344 -26.62 6.76 -3.96
N GLU A 345 -27.29 5.74 -4.49
CA GLU A 345 -28.13 4.83 -3.72
C GLU A 345 -27.35 4.19 -2.56
N GLN A 346 -26.09 3.81 -2.78
CA GLN A 346 -25.24 3.28 -1.72
C GLN A 346 -24.97 4.30 -0.60
N PHE A 347 -24.76 5.57 -0.93
CA PHE A 347 -24.62 6.63 0.08
C PHE A 347 -25.92 6.92 0.82
N ILE A 348 -27.05 6.90 0.12
CA ILE A 348 -28.38 7.06 0.73
C ILE A 348 -28.66 5.89 1.68
N ASN A 349 -28.44 4.66 1.24
CA ASN A 349 -28.64 3.46 2.04
C ASN A 349 -27.75 3.47 3.28
N LEU A 350 -26.48 3.89 3.15
CA LEU A 350 -25.59 4.08 4.30
C LEU A 350 -26.19 5.07 5.33
N SER A 351 -26.73 6.19 4.85
CA SER A 351 -27.33 7.21 5.73
C SER A 351 -28.61 6.74 6.43
N ARG A 352 -29.39 5.85 5.80
CA ARG A 352 -30.63 5.28 6.36
C ARG A 352 -30.37 4.10 7.31
N GLU A 353 -29.47 3.20 6.95
CA GLU A 353 -29.26 1.92 7.64
C GLU A 353 -28.22 1.97 8.78
N GLN A 354 -27.59 3.13 9.02
CA GLN A 354 -26.57 3.32 10.06
C GLN A 354 -26.98 2.85 11.47
N ASN A 355 -28.28 2.81 11.77
CA ASN A 355 -28.79 2.37 13.07
C ASN A 355 -29.14 0.87 13.16
N ASN A 356 -29.35 0.17 12.04
CA ASN A 356 -30.00 -1.15 11.98
C ASN A 356 -29.14 -2.32 11.45
N TYR A 357 -27.81 -2.17 11.35
CA TYR A 357 -26.88 -3.20 10.82
C TYR A 357 -26.78 -4.54 11.59
N ARG A 358 -27.75 -4.90 12.44
CA ARG A 358 -27.78 -6.17 13.19
C ARG A 358 -28.17 -7.40 12.34
N GLN A 359 -28.93 -7.25 11.25
CA GLN A 359 -29.56 -8.40 10.58
C GLN A 359 -28.72 -9.08 9.48
N ASN A 360 -27.80 -8.37 8.80
CA ASN A 360 -27.05 -8.93 7.66
C ASN A 360 -25.73 -9.65 8.02
N TYR A 361 -25.46 -9.84 9.32
CA TYR A 361 -24.21 -10.44 9.81
C TYR A 361 -24.08 -11.93 9.44
N PHE A 362 -25.17 -12.70 9.50
CA PHE A 362 -25.13 -14.15 9.26
C PHE A 362 -24.77 -14.53 7.80
N GLN A 363 -25.10 -13.68 6.82
CA GLN A 363 -24.77 -13.93 5.41
C GLN A 363 -23.28 -13.67 5.08
N HIS A 364 -22.57 -12.92 5.94
CA HIS A 364 -21.16 -12.55 5.73
C HIS A 364 -20.17 -13.39 6.55
N GLN A 365 -20.65 -14.24 7.45
CA GLN A 365 -19.80 -15.06 8.33
C GLN A 365 -19.12 -16.23 7.59
N ASP A 366 -19.83 -16.90 6.67
CA ASP A 366 -19.22 -17.93 5.81
C ASP A 366 -18.13 -17.36 4.88
N ASN A 367 -18.19 -16.05 4.61
CA ASN A 367 -17.23 -15.33 3.77
C ASN A 367 -15.95 -14.88 4.52
N LEU A 368 -15.93 -14.95 5.86
CA LEU A 368 -14.79 -14.54 6.69
C LEU A 368 -13.80 -15.68 6.95
N ASN A 369 -14.23 -16.94 6.86
CA ASN A 369 -13.41 -18.12 7.13
C ASN A 369 -12.33 -18.41 6.07
N LEU A 370 -12.32 -17.70 4.93
CA LEU A 370 -11.28 -17.84 3.89
C LEU A 370 -10.19 -16.77 3.95
N LEU A 371 -10.18 -16.00 5.03
CA LEU A 371 -9.15 -15.01 5.34
C LEU A 371 -8.10 -15.56 6.32
N ASP A 372 -8.07 -16.88 6.49
CA ASP A 372 -7.04 -17.60 7.24
C ASP A 372 -5.74 -17.69 6.42
N ASP A 373 -4.95 -16.63 6.49
CA ASP A 373 -3.51 -16.71 6.25
C ASP A 373 -2.73 -17.13 7.51
N ASP A 374 -3.44 -17.42 8.61
CA ASP A 374 -2.79 -17.91 9.83
C ASP A 374 -2.27 -19.33 9.59
N ILE A 375 -1.01 -19.54 9.99
CA ILE A 375 -0.32 -20.83 9.95
C ILE A 375 -1.03 -21.74 10.94
N HIS A 376 -1.77 -22.72 10.44
CA HIS A 376 -2.42 -23.71 11.29
C HIS A 376 -1.45 -24.82 11.69
N ASP A 377 -0.50 -25.17 10.81
CA ASP A 377 0.45 -26.28 11.04
C ASP A 377 1.90 -25.96 10.55
N LEU A 378 2.89 -26.63 11.15
CA LEU A 378 4.32 -26.54 10.75
C LEU A 378 4.60 -26.87 9.26
N PRO A 379 3.89 -27.80 8.59
CA PRO A 379 4.04 -28.03 7.16
C PRO A 379 3.59 -26.85 6.31
N ASP A 380 2.54 -26.12 6.72
CA ASP A 380 2.06 -24.91 6.03
C ASP A 380 3.07 -23.77 6.15
N LEU A 381 3.71 -23.63 7.32
CA LEU A 381 4.83 -22.72 7.53
C LEU A 381 5.99 -23.00 6.56
N TRP A 382 6.38 -24.27 6.43
CA TRP A 382 7.44 -24.69 5.51
C TRP A 382 7.04 -24.47 4.05
N LEU A 383 5.79 -24.74 3.68
CA LEU A 383 5.31 -24.56 2.31
C LEU A 383 5.34 -23.07 1.90
N LYS A 384 4.88 -22.17 2.77
CA LYS A 384 4.95 -20.72 2.55
C LYS A 384 6.41 -20.24 2.45
N LEU A 385 7.29 -20.69 3.34
CA LEU A 385 8.72 -20.33 3.27
C LEU A 385 9.39 -20.89 2.00
N LYS A 386 9.13 -22.15 1.63
CA LYS A 386 9.72 -22.81 0.47
C LYS A 386 9.42 -22.07 -0.83
N GLN A 387 8.21 -21.52 -0.99
CA GLN A 387 7.85 -20.69 -2.15
C GLN A 387 8.74 -19.44 -2.29
N HIS A 388 9.20 -18.90 -1.16
CA HIS A 388 10.07 -17.74 -1.12
C HIS A 388 11.56 -18.07 -1.13
N LEU A 389 11.97 -19.34 -0.95
CA LEU A 389 13.38 -19.80 -1.00
C LEU A 389 13.87 -20.03 -2.44
N THR A 390 13.58 -19.08 -3.33
CA THR A 390 14.03 -19.11 -4.72
C THR A 390 14.72 -17.80 -5.09
N PRO A 391 15.75 -17.80 -5.96
CA PRO A 391 16.39 -16.57 -6.44
C PRO A 391 15.42 -15.61 -7.16
N GLN A 392 14.28 -16.12 -7.63
CA GLN A 392 13.22 -15.31 -8.25
C GLN A 392 12.46 -14.45 -7.21
N SER A 393 12.35 -14.93 -5.97
CA SER A 393 11.70 -14.21 -4.87
C SER A 393 12.48 -12.93 -4.50
N ALA A 394 11.81 -11.79 -4.54
CA ALA A 394 12.38 -10.51 -4.10
C ALA A 394 12.82 -10.54 -2.63
N LEU A 395 12.08 -11.26 -1.78
CA LEU A 395 12.41 -11.43 -0.35
C LEU A 395 13.72 -12.19 -0.15
N PHE A 396 13.95 -13.27 -0.91
CA PHE A 396 15.18 -14.04 -0.80
C PHE A 396 16.41 -13.27 -1.27
N ARG A 397 16.30 -12.58 -2.41
CA ARG A 397 17.37 -11.70 -2.90
C ARG A 397 17.70 -10.62 -1.87
N HIS A 398 16.68 -10.01 -1.27
CA HIS A 398 16.88 -9.02 -0.21
C HIS A 398 17.54 -9.62 1.03
N ALA A 399 17.13 -10.82 1.48
CA ALA A 399 17.74 -11.51 2.61
C ALA A 399 19.25 -11.77 2.39
N VAL A 400 19.64 -12.25 1.19
CA VAL A 400 21.05 -12.48 0.86
C VAL A 400 21.84 -11.17 0.78
N ARG A 401 21.25 -10.11 0.20
CA ARG A 401 21.88 -8.77 0.19
C ARG A 401 22.13 -8.28 1.61
N ILE A 402 21.16 -8.39 2.52
CA ILE A 402 21.33 -8.01 3.93
C ILE A 402 22.45 -8.84 4.59
N ALA A 403 22.49 -10.17 4.35
CA ALA A 403 23.56 -11.03 4.86
C ALA A 403 24.95 -10.56 4.41
N PHE A 404 25.10 -10.28 3.11
CA PHE A 404 26.32 -9.77 2.52
C PHE A 404 26.72 -8.41 3.11
N VAL A 405 25.78 -7.48 3.15
CA VAL A 405 26.03 -6.12 3.64
C VAL A 405 26.44 -6.13 5.12
N PHE A 406 25.87 -7.01 5.93
CA PHE A 406 26.24 -7.16 7.34
C PHE A 406 27.60 -7.83 7.52
N ALA A 407 27.89 -8.85 6.71
CA ALA A 407 29.20 -9.50 6.74
C ALA A 407 30.33 -8.52 6.36
N VAL A 408 30.16 -7.79 5.26
CA VAL A 408 31.13 -6.79 4.78
C VAL A 408 31.20 -5.60 5.74
N GLY A 409 30.06 -5.08 6.18
CA GLY A 409 29.99 -3.96 7.12
C GLY A 409 30.69 -4.27 8.45
N TYR A 410 30.48 -5.47 8.99
CA TYR A 410 31.20 -5.90 10.19
C TYR A 410 32.69 -6.14 9.92
N ALA A 411 33.06 -6.77 8.81
CA ALA A 411 34.47 -6.95 8.46
C ALA A 411 35.23 -5.62 8.41
N ILE A 412 34.62 -4.57 7.84
CA ILE A 412 35.18 -3.21 7.83
C ILE A 412 35.26 -2.64 9.26
N SER A 413 34.27 -2.92 10.11
CA SER A 413 34.26 -2.48 11.51
C SER A 413 35.42 -3.05 12.36
N LEU A 414 36.03 -4.15 11.93
CA LEU A 414 37.22 -4.71 12.59
C LEU A 414 38.51 -3.95 12.26
N LEU A 415 38.48 -3.04 11.28
CA LEU A 415 39.64 -2.26 10.89
C LEU A 415 39.92 -1.13 11.90
N PRO A 416 41.20 -0.77 12.14
CA PRO A 416 41.58 0.17 13.20
C PRO A 416 40.95 1.57 13.09
N PHE A 417 40.61 2.00 11.88
CA PHE A 417 40.00 3.31 11.64
C PHE A 417 38.48 3.33 11.91
N ALA A 418 37.83 2.17 11.98
CA ALA A 418 36.38 2.04 12.06
C ALA A 418 35.87 1.84 13.50
N LYS A 419 36.32 2.69 14.44
CA LYS A 419 35.97 2.61 15.88
C LYS A 419 34.46 2.59 16.17
N HIS A 420 33.64 3.09 15.26
CA HIS A 420 32.17 3.11 15.36
C HIS A 420 31.49 2.35 14.20
N GLY A 421 32.15 1.33 13.65
CA GLY A 421 31.71 0.64 12.43
C GLY A 421 30.32 -0.01 12.49
N TYR A 422 29.69 -0.14 13.66
CA TYR A 422 28.27 -0.49 13.78
C TYR A 422 27.34 0.50 13.05
N TRP A 423 27.76 1.76 12.84
CA TRP A 423 27.00 2.74 12.06
C TRP A 423 26.93 2.40 10.56
N ILE A 424 27.95 1.71 10.05
CA ILE A 424 27.96 1.20 8.67
C ILE A 424 26.83 0.19 8.50
N LEU A 425 26.70 -0.74 9.45
CA LEU A 425 25.61 -1.74 9.46
C LEU A 425 24.24 -1.07 9.63
N LEU A 426 24.13 -0.10 10.55
CA LEU A 426 22.86 0.59 10.79
C LEU A 426 22.39 1.36 9.56
N THR A 427 23.30 2.11 8.92
CA THR A 427 22.98 2.87 7.71
C THR A 427 22.58 1.92 6.59
N SER A 428 23.34 0.85 6.42
CA SER A 428 23.05 -0.19 5.44
C SER A 428 21.66 -0.81 5.61
N LEU A 429 21.27 -1.15 6.84
CA LEU A 429 19.95 -1.73 7.15
C LEU A 429 18.81 -0.77 6.76
N PHE A 430 18.92 0.52 7.08
CA PHE A 430 17.88 1.50 6.76
C PHE A 430 17.78 1.83 5.28
N VAL A 431 18.88 1.70 4.55
CA VAL A 431 18.99 2.14 3.17
C VAL A 431 18.75 1.01 2.18
N CYS A 432 19.23 -0.19 2.47
CA CYS A 432 19.00 -1.36 1.63
C CYS A 432 17.51 -1.70 1.64
N GLN A 433 16.85 -1.58 0.50
CA GLN A 433 15.44 -1.94 0.32
C GLN A 433 15.33 -3.17 -0.59
N MET A 434 14.13 -3.72 -0.71
CA MET A 434 13.87 -4.88 -1.58
C MET A 434 14.09 -4.56 -3.06
N SER A 435 13.89 -3.30 -3.49
CA SER A 435 14.10 -2.87 -4.86
C SER A 435 15.28 -1.91 -5.01
N TYR A 436 15.91 -1.94 -6.19
CA TYR A 436 16.98 -1.03 -6.54
C TYR A 436 16.60 0.45 -6.40
N PHE A 437 15.48 0.87 -6.98
CA PHE A 437 15.08 2.29 -6.97
C PHE A 437 14.72 2.79 -5.58
N ALA A 438 14.05 1.96 -4.77
CA ALA A 438 13.78 2.29 -3.38
C ALA A 438 15.11 2.48 -2.62
N THR A 439 16.10 1.61 -2.86
CA THR A 439 17.45 1.75 -2.28
C THR A 439 18.12 3.04 -2.75
N LYS A 440 18.14 3.35 -4.06
CA LYS A 440 18.73 4.59 -4.62
C LYS A 440 18.10 5.86 -4.04
N SER A 441 16.78 5.87 -3.90
CA SER A 441 16.06 6.99 -3.26
C SER A 441 16.46 7.13 -1.78
N ARG A 442 16.45 6.02 -1.03
CA ARG A 442 16.87 6.00 0.38
C ARG A 442 18.33 6.42 0.56
N LEU A 443 19.25 5.99 -0.30
CA LEU A 443 20.67 6.36 -0.32
C LEU A 443 20.82 7.88 -0.35
N LYS A 444 20.17 8.53 -1.32
CA LYS A 444 20.21 10.00 -1.47
C LYS A 444 19.66 10.71 -0.24
N LEU A 445 18.47 10.32 0.20
CA LEU A 445 17.78 10.97 1.31
C LEU A 445 18.49 10.76 2.65
N ARG A 446 19.05 9.57 2.89
CA ARG A 446 19.84 9.25 4.09
C ARG A 446 21.13 10.02 4.14
N THR A 447 21.84 10.10 3.01
CA THR A 447 23.11 10.85 2.91
C THR A 447 22.86 12.33 3.17
N LEU A 448 21.89 12.92 2.49
CA LEU A 448 21.53 14.33 2.65
C LEU A 448 21.06 14.65 4.08
N GLY A 449 20.17 13.83 4.64
CA GLY A 449 19.67 14.06 6.01
C GLY A 449 20.74 13.88 7.08
N THR A 450 21.67 12.93 6.91
CA THR A 450 22.76 12.72 7.89
C THR A 450 23.78 13.84 7.82
N ILE A 451 24.18 14.29 6.62
CA ILE A 451 25.11 15.42 6.47
C ILE A 451 24.52 16.68 7.11
N LEU A 452 23.25 17.01 6.79
CA LEU A 452 22.57 18.14 7.42
C LEU A 452 22.43 17.98 8.93
N GLY A 453 22.11 16.77 9.41
CA GLY A 453 21.99 16.48 10.83
C GLY A 453 23.31 16.62 11.59
N VAL A 454 24.44 16.22 10.99
CA VAL A 454 25.76 16.40 11.58
C VAL A 454 26.17 17.88 11.60
N ILE A 455 25.98 18.60 10.49
CA ILE A 455 26.28 20.04 10.41
C ILE A 455 25.47 20.84 11.43
N LEU A 456 24.18 20.56 11.57
CA LEU A 456 23.31 21.20 12.55
C LEU A 456 23.53 20.68 13.98
N GLY A 457 24.08 19.47 14.14
CA GLY A 457 24.40 18.89 15.44
C GLY A 457 25.51 19.63 16.17
N VAL A 458 26.52 20.12 15.44
CA VAL A 458 27.65 20.89 16.01
C VAL A 458 27.20 22.13 16.79
N PRO A 459 26.44 23.08 16.20
CA PRO A 459 25.99 24.26 16.95
C PRO A 459 25.04 23.87 18.09
N VAL A 460 24.19 22.84 17.91
CA VAL A 460 23.30 22.38 18.98
C VAL A 460 24.10 21.89 20.19
N LEU A 461 25.15 21.08 19.97
CA LEU A 461 26.05 20.62 21.03
C LEU A 461 26.85 21.76 21.67
N TYR A 462 27.17 22.80 20.91
CA TYR A 462 27.91 23.96 21.41
C TYR A 462 27.04 24.88 22.27
N PHE A 463 25.82 25.19 21.83
CA PHE A 463 24.92 26.11 22.52
C PHE A 463 24.14 25.47 23.68
N VAL A 464 24.03 24.14 23.72
CA VAL A 464 23.30 23.42 24.78
C VAL A 464 24.24 22.42 25.49
N PRO A 465 25.14 22.91 26.35
CA PRO A 465 26.06 22.06 27.09
C PRO A 465 25.38 21.32 28.25
N SER A 466 24.22 21.76 28.72
CA SER A 466 23.52 21.14 29.86
C SER A 466 22.92 19.78 29.50
N ILE A 467 23.05 18.80 30.41
CA ILE A 467 22.49 17.45 30.26
C ILE A 467 20.97 17.53 30.08
N GLU A 468 20.28 18.29 30.94
CA GLU A 468 18.83 18.48 30.86
C GLU A 468 18.39 19.04 29.49
N GLY A 469 19.11 20.04 28.97
CA GLY A 469 18.82 20.63 27.67
C GLY A 469 19.00 19.63 26.52
N GLN A 470 20.05 18.79 26.59
CA GLN A 470 20.29 17.73 25.61
C GLN A 470 19.20 16.65 25.64
N LEU A 471 18.71 16.27 26.82
CA LEU A 471 17.61 15.30 26.95
C LEU A 471 16.29 15.87 26.41
N VAL A 472 15.96 17.14 26.72
CA VAL A 472 14.77 17.80 26.16
C VAL A 472 14.83 17.85 24.64
N LEU A 473 15.97 18.24 24.07
CA LEU A 473 16.16 18.24 22.61
C LEU A 473 16.11 16.83 22.01
N THR A 474 16.64 15.82 22.71
CA THR A 474 16.56 14.41 22.29
C THR A 474 15.09 13.97 22.17
N ILE A 475 14.23 14.34 23.13
CA ILE A 475 12.79 14.06 23.07
C ILE A 475 12.14 14.76 21.88
N ILE A 476 12.43 16.06 21.67
CA ILE A 476 11.85 16.85 20.58
C ILE A 476 12.24 16.26 19.22
N PHE A 477 13.53 15.95 19.01
CA PHE A 477 14.00 15.36 17.77
C PHE A 477 13.50 13.93 17.59
N GLY A 478 13.39 13.14 18.66
CA GLY A 478 12.81 11.80 18.61
C GLY A 478 11.33 11.79 18.20
N VAL A 479 10.50 12.65 18.81
CA VAL A 479 9.09 12.81 18.41
C VAL A 479 8.99 13.30 16.97
N SER A 480 9.83 14.26 16.58
CA SER A 480 9.88 14.77 15.21
C SER A 480 10.30 13.70 14.20
N PHE A 481 11.23 12.81 14.56
CA PHE A 481 11.62 11.66 13.75
C PHE A 481 10.43 10.75 13.49
N PHE A 482 9.72 10.32 14.54
CA PHE A 482 8.54 9.44 14.40
C PHE A 482 7.40 10.11 13.62
N TYR A 483 7.21 11.42 13.76
CA TYR A 483 6.24 12.19 12.97
C TYR A 483 6.61 12.25 11.47
N LEU A 484 7.89 12.46 11.15
CA LEU A 484 8.36 12.71 9.79
C LEU A 484 8.71 11.43 9.02
N ARG A 485 8.88 10.28 9.69
CA ARG A 485 9.38 9.04 9.07
C ARG A 485 8.56 8.58 7.86
N SER A 486 7.25 8.78 7.88
CA SER A 486 6.33 8.40 6.79
C SER A 486 6.06 9.53 5.79
N LYS A 487 6.38 10.79 6.13
CA LYS A 487 6.08 11.97 5.31
C LYS A 487 7.29 12.49 4.53
N LYS A 488 8.41 12.69 5.23
CA LYS A 488 9.63 13.33 4.70
C LYS A 488 10.86 12.62 5.25
N TYR A 489 11.27 11.54 4.58
CA TYR A 489 12.34 10.67 5.09
C TYR A 489 13.68 11.37 5.31
N ALA A 490 14.11 12.28 4.42
CA ALA A 490 15.35 13.04 4.64
C ALA A 490 15.31 13.86 5.94
N MET A 491 14.19 14.53 6.23
CA MET A 491 14.01 15.28 7.47
C MET A 491 13.94 14.34 8.68
N ALA A 492 13.32 13.17 8.55
CA ALA A 492 13.35 12.16 9.61
C ALA A 492 14.79 11.70 9.91
N THR A 493 15.60 11.44 8.88
CA THR A 493 17.01 11.05 9.07
C THR A 493 17.86 12.15 9.71
N LEU A 494 17.56 13.42 9.41
CA LEU A 494 18.17 14.57 10.06
C LEU A 494 17.82 14.56 11.56
N MET A 495 16.54 14.46 11.91
CA MET A 495 16.08 14.42 13.31
C MET A 495 16.67 13.23 14.07
N ALA A 496 16.72 12.05 13.46
CA ALA A 496 17.35 10.86 14.05
C ALA A 496 18.85 11.07 14.30
N THR A 497 19.55 11.76 13.39
CA THR A 497 20.98 12.06 13.54
C THR A 497 21.22 13.02 14.69
N LEU A 498 20.43 14.09 14.80
CA LEU A 498 20.50 15.03 15.93
C LEU A 498 20.20 14.34 17.27
N MET A 499 19.12 13.55 17.34
CA MET A 499 18.75 12.77 18.52
C MET A 499 19.89 11.85 18.96
N VAL A 500 20.49 11.12 18.01
CA VAL A 500 21.62 10.23 18.28
C VAL A 500 22.85 11.00 18.78
N LEU A 501 23.23 12.11 18.14
CA LEU A 501 24.41 12.88 18.54
C LEU A 501 24.29 13.37 19.99
N LEU A 502 23.08 13.80 20.40
CA LEU A 502 22.80 14.20 21.77
C LEU A 502 22.92 13.03 22.75
N ILE A 503 22.31 11.88 22.43
CA ILE A 503 22.40 10.67 23.27
C ILE A 503 23.86 10.24 23.48
N PHE A 504 24.70 10.33 22.45
CA PHE A 504 26.13 9.99 22.57
C PHE A 504 26.96 11.05 23.27
N ASN A 505 26.56 12.32 23.19
CA ASN A 505 27.23 13.38 23.93
C ASN A 505 27.09 13.21 25.45
N LEU A 506 26.01 12.59 25.92
CA LEU A 506 25.85 12.18 27.33
C LEU A 506 26.96 11.24 27.80
N LYS A 507 27.49 10.40 26.90
CA LYS A 507 28.65 9.52 27.16
C LYS A 507 30.01 10.24 26.97
N GLY A 508 30.02 11.56 26.78
CA GLY A 508 31.24 12.36 26.59
C GLY A 508 31.91 12.24 25.22
N THR A 509 31.25 11.62 24.22
CA THR A 509 31.85 11.32 22.91
C THR A 509 31.17 12.03 21.73
N GLY A 510 30.27 12.99 21.98
CA GLY A 510 29.42 13.61 20.95
C GLY A 510 30.20 14.21 19.78
N TYR A 511 31.28 14.97 20.06
CA TYR A 511 32.12 15.56 19.03
C TYR A 511 33.01 14.56 18.28
N ALA A 512 33.48 13.52 18.98
CA ALA A 512 34.36 12.50 18.41
C ALA A 512 33.64 11.66 17.34
N ILE A 513 32.31 11.59 17.38
CA ILE A 513 31.49 10.75 16.50
C ILE A 513 31.04 11.50 15.23
N ILE A 514 31.17 12.83 15.17
CA ILE A 514 30.73 13.67 14.03
C ILE A 514 31.34 13.20 12.70
N LEU A 515 32.67 13.15 12.62
CA LEU A 515 33.37 12.77 11.39
C LEU A 515 33.19 11.28 11.05
N PRO A 516 33.35 10.34 12.01
CA PRO A 516 33.02 8.93 11.79
C PRO A 516 31.58 8.74 11.27
N ARG A 517 30.61 9.49 11.78
CA ARG A 517 29.21 9.38 11.36
C ARG A 517 29.01 9.67 9.87
N MET A 518 29.70 10.67 9.33
CA MET A 518 29.63 10.98 7.89
C MET A 518 30.30 9.87 7.06
N ILE A 519 31.50 9.43 7.45
CA ILE A 519 32.26 8.39 6.75
C ILE A 519 31.50 7.05 6.77
N ASP A 520 31.02 6.63 7.93
CA ASP A 520 30.27 5.38 8.13
C ASP A 520 28.96 5.39 7.34
N THR A 521 28.33 6.56 7.20
CA THR A 521 27.12 6.70 6.39
C THR A 521 27.45 6.53 4.91
N LEU A 522 28.52 7.15 4.42
CA LEU A 522 28.96 6.98 3.03
C LEU A 522 29.36 5.54 2.74
N LEU A 523 30.10 4.88 3.65
CA LEU A 523 30.48 3.48 3.52
C LEU A 523 29.25 2.57 3.53
N GLY A 524 28.32 2.73 4.47
CA GLY A 524 27.10 1.93 4.53
C GLY A 524 26.23 2.12 3.27
N CYS A 525 26.10 3.37 2.80
CA CYS A 525 25.44 3.68 1.54
C CYS A 525 26.14 3.00 0.35
N PHE A 526 27.47 3.04 0.29
CA PHE A 526 28.25 2.41 -0.78
C PHE A 526 28.09 0.88 -0.79
N ILE A 527 28.17 0.22 0.37
CA ILE A 527 28.00 -1.24 0.48
C ILE A 527 26.58 -1.65 0.08
N ALA A 528 25.56 -0.93 0.55
CA ALA A 528 24.17 -1.20 0.19
C ALA A 528 23.92 -0.99 -1.32
N TRP A 529 24.47 0.09 -1.88
CA TRP A 529 24.42 0.35 -3.33
C TRP A 529 25.10 -0.77 -4.11
N PHE A 530 26.29 -1.21 -3.68
CA PHE A 530 27.03 -2.30 -4.31
C PHE A 530 26.25 -3.61 -4.27
N ALA A 531 25.73 -3.98 -3.10
CA ALA A 531 24.93 -5.20 -2.94
C ALA A 531 23.71 -5.22 -3.87
N VAL A 532 22.97 -4.11 -3.96
CA VAL A 532 21.77 -4.04 -4.80
C VAL A 532 22.10 -3.90 -6.29
N SER A 533 23.30 -3.40 -6.64
CA SER A 533 23.77 -3.28 -8.03
C SER A 533 24.37 -4.57 -8.60
N PHE A 534 25.00 -5.41 -7.77
CA PHE A 534 25.78 -6.57 -8.22
C PHE A 534 25.21 -7.92 -7.75
N ILE A 535 24.51 -7.98 -6.61
CA ILE A 535 23.95 -9.23 -6.06
C ILE A 535 22.50 -9.38 -6.53
N TRP A 536 22.32 -10.18 -7.58
CA TRP A 536 21.05 -10.37 -8.31
C TRP A 536 20.34 -9.05 -8.60
N PRO A 537 20.98 -8.12 -9.34
CA PRO A 537 20.44 -6.79 -9.60
C PRO A 537 18.98 -6.80 -10.04
N ASP A 538 18.18 -5.90 -9.47
CA ASP A 538 16.76 -5.73 -9.86
C ASP A 538 16.59 -5.01 -11.20
N TRP A 539 17.69 -4.51 -11.81
CA TRP A 539 17.69 -3.76 -13.06
C TRP A 539 17.11 -4.53 -14.24
N ASN A 540 17.19 -5.86 -14.19
CA ASN A 540 17.01 -6.75 -15.33
C ASN A 540 16.37 -8.09 -14.91
N PHE A 541 15.32 -8.05 -14.11
CA PHE A 541 14.29 -9.10 -14.18
C PHE A 541 13.08 -8.44 -14.83
N ARG A 542 13.14 -8.10 -16.13
CA ARG A 542 13.06 -9.08 -17.24
C ARG A 542 12.03 -10.15 -16.98
N ASP A 543 10.84 -9.67 -16.69
CA ASP A 543 9.68 -10.38 -17.16
C ASP A 543 8.52 -9.39 -17.28
N ILE A 544 8.75 -8.28 -17.99
CA ILE A 544 7.62 -7.48 -18.48
C ILE A 544 6.65 -8.44 -19.16
N SER A 545 7.19 -9.39 -19.93
CA SER A 545 6.47 -10.57 -20.43
C SER A 545 5.67 -11.36 -19.38
N ASN A 546 6.26 -11.92 -18.32
CA ASN A 546 5.51 -12.70 -17.33
C ASN A 546 4.60 -11.84 -16.46
N THR A 547 4.95 -10.59 -16.14
CA THR A 547 4.06 -9.66 -15.42
C THR A 547 2.84 -9.34 -16.29
N ILE A 548 3.04 -9.09 -17.59
CA ILE A 548 1.97 -8.95 -18.58
C ILE A 548 1.13 -10.22 -18.64
N LYS A 549 1.76 -11.39 -18.77
CA LYS A 549 1.07 -12.69 -18.83
C LYS A 549 0.26 -12.96 -17.57
N LYS A 550 0.82 -12.68 -16.39
CA LYS A 550 0.15 -12.81 -15.09
C LYS A 550 -1.01 -11.84 -14.95
N SER A 551 -0.85 -10.59 -15.39
CA SER A 551 -1.92 -9.59 -15.41
C SER A 551 -3.05 -10.00 -16.34
N ASN A 552 -2.73 -10.46 -17.55
CA ASN A 552 -3.72 -10.96 -18.51
C ASN A 552 -4.43 -12.21 -17.98
N GLN A 553 -3.69 -13.17 -17.42
CA GLN A 553 -4.28 -14.37 -16.81
C GLN A 553 -5.27 -13.98 -15.70
N ALA A 554 -4.86 -13.13 -14.76
CA ALA A 554 -5.72 -12.75 -13.65
C ALA A 554 -6.97 -11.98 -14.10
N THR A 555 -6.85 -11.12 -15.13
CA THR A 555 -8.01 -10.43 -15.74
C THR A 555 -8.95 -11.41 -16.44
N LEU A 556 -8.41 -12.42 -17.14
CA LEU A 556 -9.21 -13.43 -17.82
C LEU A 556 -9.88 -14.41 -16.85
N ASP A 557 -9.20 -14.78 -15.75
CA ASP A 557 -9.80 -15.56 -14.67
C ASP A 557 -10.96 -14.79 -14.02
N TYR A 558 -10.80 -13.47 -13.87
CA TYR A 558 -11.89 -12.61 -13.42
C TYR A 558 -13.03 -12.54 -14.44
N PHE A 559 -12.72 -12.41 -15.73
CA PHE A 559 -13.74 -12.41 -16.78
C PHE A 559 -14.50 -13.74 -16.84
N ASP A 560 -13.82 -14.89 -16.69
CA ASP A 560 -14.47 -16.20 -16.62
C ASP A 560 -15.45 -16.29 -15.44
N ALA A 561 -15.03 -15.82 -14.25
CA ALA A 561 -15.90 -15.76 -13.09
C ALA A 561 -17.12 -14.83 -13.31
N VAL A 562 -16.98 -13.75 -14.09
CA VAL A 562 -18.08 -12.87 -14.48
C VAL A 562 -19.04 -13.60 -15.44
N VAL A 563 -18.52 -14.22 -16.50
CA VAL A 563 -19.32 -14.97 -17.50
C VAL A 563 -20.13 -16.09 -16.84
N GLN A 564 -19.55 -16.82 -15.88
CA GLN A 564 -20.26 -17.86 -15.13
C GLN A 564 -21.49 -17.28 -14.39
N GLN A 565 -21.38 -16.09 -13.80
CA GLN A 565 -22.51 -15.48 -13.08
C GLN A 565 -23.60 -14.92 -13.98
N TYR A 566 -23.27 -14.53 -15.21
CA TYR A 566 -24.30 -14.20 -16.20
C TYR A 566 -25.14 -15.43 -16.59
N GLN A 567 -24.57 -16.65 -16.50
CA GLN A 567 -25.26 -17.90 -16.80
C GLN A 567 -26.05 -18.44 -15.59
N SER A 568 -25.41 -18.56 -14.42
CA SER A 568 -25.99 -19.17 -13.22
C SER A 568 -26.74 -18.20 -12.30
N GLY A 569 -26.65 -16.90 -12.58
CA GLY A 569 -27.12 -15.83 -11.71
C GLY A 569 -26.06 -15.33 -10.72
N LYS A 570 -26.31 -14.12 -10.20
CA LYS A 570 -25.40 -13.38 -9.33
C LYS A 570 -25.17 -14.10 -8.01
N ASN A 571 -23.92 -14.44 -7.74
CA ASN A 571 -23.49 -14.96 -6.45
C ASN A 571 -22.25 -14.19 -5.99
N ASN A 572 -22.23 -13.67 -4.76
CA ASN A 572 -21.00 -13.12 -4.18
C ASN A 572 -20.07 -14.23 -3.68
N SER A 573 -19.85 -15.26 -4.49
CA SER A 573 -19.03 -16.40 -4.12
C SER A 573 -17.60 -15.95 -3.81
N ILE A 574 -16.90 -16.79 -3.06
CA ILE A 574 -15.51 -16.55 -2.69
C ILE A 574 -14.63 -16.52 -3.94
N ASP A 575 -14.90 -17.38 -4.90
CA ASP A 575 -14.09 -17.51 -6.12
C ASP A 575 -14.16 -16.24 -6.97
N TYR A 576 -15.35 -15.65 -7.12
CA TYR A 576 -15.52 -14.33 -7.75
C TYR A 576 -14.67 -13.25 -7.07
N ARG A 577 -14.75 -13.17 -5.74
CA ARG A 577 -14.01 -12.14 -4.98
C ARG A 577 -12.50 -12.36 -5.04
N LYS A 578 -12.04 -13.61 -5.05
CA LYS A 578 -10.63 -13.98 -5.23
C LYS A 578 -10.14 -13.59 -6.61
N ALA A 579 -10.86 -13.96 -7.66
CA ALA A 579 -10.52 -13.64 -9.05
C ALA A 579 -10.46 -12.12 -9.25
N ARG A 580 -11.49 -11.38 -8.82
CA ARG A 580 -11.53 -9.89 -8.85
C ARG A 580 -10.31 -9.28 -8.16
N ARG A 581 -9.98 -9.75 -6.95
CA ARG A 581 -8.83 -9.24 -6.20
C ARG A 581 -7.50 -9.58 -6.88
N SER A 582 -7.38 -10.79 -7.42
CA SER A 582 -6.20 -11.24 -8.15
C SER A 582 -5.93 -10.34 -9.35
N ALA A 583 -6.96 -10.04 -10.14
CA ALA A 583 -6.89 -9.15 -11.31
C ALA A 583 -6.40 -7.75 -10.92
N HIS A 584 -7.01 -7.11 -9.92
CA HIS A 584 -6.57 -5.78 -9.48
C HIS A 584 -5.17 -5.79 -8.85
N ASN A 585 -4.79 -6.84 -8.11
CA ASN A 585 -3.44 -6.96 -7.55
C ASN A 585 -2.38 -7.14 -8.65
N ALA A 586 -2.66 -7.97 -9.66
CA ALA A 586 -1.76 -8.15 -10.80
C ALA A 586 -1.62 -6.84 -11.61
N GLN A 587 -2.70 -6.06 -11.73
CA GLN A 587 -2.65 -4.73 -12.35
C GLN A 587 -1.80 -3.73 -11.54
N ILE A 588 -1.81 -3.79 -10.19
CA ILE A 588 -0.89 -2.99 -9.36
C ILE A 588 0.56 -3.38 -9.62
N GLU A 589 0.84 -4.68 -9.67
CA GLU A 589 2.18 -5.20 -9.92
C GLU A 589 2.71 -4.71 -11.28
N LEU A 590 1.87 -4.79 -12.32
CA LEU A 590 2.16 -4.24 -13.65
C LEU A 590 2.40 -2.73 -13.61
N SER A 591 1.53 -1.96 -12.96
CA SER A 591 1.64 -0.51 -12.81
C SER A 591 2.92 -0.09 -12.08
N SER A 592 3.26 -0.78 -10.98
CA SER A 592 4.47 -0.54 -10.21
C SER A 592 5.72 -0.85 -11.00
N MET A 593 5.72 -1.93 -11.76
CA MET A 593 6.84 -2.32 -12.61
C MET A 593 7.04 -1.29 -13.74
N ILE A 594 5.97 -0.91 -14.44
CA ILE A 594 6.04 0.08 -15.54
C ILE A 594 6.47 1.46 -15.03
N SER A 595 5.96 1.89 -13.88
CA SER A 595 6.40 3.13 -13.23
C SER A 595 7.90 3.12 -12.94
N SER A 596 8.45 1.95 -12.57
CA SER A 596 9.87 1.81 -12.25
C SER A 596 10.79 1.93 -13.48
N LEU A 597 10.30 1.61 -14.69
CA LEU A 597 11.04 1.76 -15.95
C LEU A 597 11.50 3.21 -16.17
N SER A 598 10.67 4.19 -15.80
CA SER A 598 11.01 5.62 -15.93
C SER A 598 12.19 6.08 -15.05
N THR A 599 12.53 5.28 -14.03
CA THR A 599 13.57 5.61 -13.05
C THR A 599 14.90 4.90 -13.30
N GLU A 600 14.95 4.05 -14.35
CA GLU A 600 16.13 3.31 -14.79
C GLU A 600 17.36 4.20 -15.05
N PRO A 601 18.58 3.64 -14.95
CA PRO A 601 19.80 4.44 -15.10
C PRO A 601 19.99 4.89 -16.54
N ASN A 602 19.56 4.07 -17.51
CA ASN A 602 19.56 4.34 -18.95
C ASN A 602 18.15 4.06 -19.52
N PRO A 603 17.17 4.94 -19.28
CA PRO A 603 15.79 4.70 -19.66
C PRO A 603 15.63 4.66 -21.19
N ASN A 604 15.15 3.54 -21.74
CA ASN A 604 14.75 3.49 -23.14
C ASN A 604 13.38 4.16 -23.29
N GLN A 605 13.37 5.40 -23.79
CA GLN A 605 12.15 6.21 -23.92
C GLN A 605 11.07 5.53 -24.78
N ALA A 606 11.44 4.78 -25.82
CA ALA A 606 10.48 4.09 -26.68
C ALA A 606 9.80 2.90 -25.95
N LEU A 607 10.56 2.19 -25.11
CA LEU A 607 10.05 1.11 -24.28
C LEU A 607 9.13 1.66 -23.19
N ILE A 608 9.54 2.74 -22.52
CA ILE A 608 8.73 3.42 -21.50
C ILE A 608 7.41 3.90 -22.08
N HIS A 609 7.44 4.54 -23.25
CA HIS A 609 6.23 5.01 -23.94
C HIS A 609 5.30 3.84 -24.29
N SER A 610 5.84 2.77 -24.87
CA SER A 610 5.06 1.56 -25.21
C SER A 610 4.47 0.89 -23.97
N ALA A 611 5.22 0.86 -22.86
CA ALA A 611 4.80 0.30 -21.59
C ALA A 611 3.67 1.13 -20.96
N PHE A 612 3.77 2.46 -20.97
CA PHE A 612 2.69 3.32 -20.48
C PHE A 612 1.41 3.15 -21.29
N ARG A 613 1.50 3.12 -22.62
CA ARG A 613 0.33 2.84 -23.46
C ARG A 613 -0.24 1.46 -23.19
N TYR A 614 0.61 0.43 -23.06
CA TYR A 614 0.15 -0.92 -22.69
C TYR A 614 -0.59 -0.93 -21.35
N LEU A 615 -0.07 -0.23 -20.33
CA LEU A 615 -0.71 -0.14 -19.03
C LEU A 615 -2.10 0.48 -19.12
N VAL A 616 -2.27 1.52 -19.94
CA VAL A 616 -3.57 2.17 -20.18
C VAL A 616 -4.56 1.18 -20.79
N TYR A 617 -4.20 0.50 -21.88
CA TYR A 617 -5.10 -0.48 -22.51
C TYR A 617 -5.39 -1.69 -21.61
N SER A 618 -4.37 -2.22 -20.91
CA SER A 618 -4.55 -3.30 -19.93
C SER A 618 -5.49 -2.89 -18.80
N HIS A 619 -5.36 -1.65 -18.31
CA HIS A 619 -6.28 -1.11 -17.30
C HIS A 619 -7.70 -0.97 -17.84
N SER A 620 -7.87 -0.45 -19.06
CA SER A 620 -9.17 -0.33 -19.72
C SER A 620 -9.85 -1.69 -19.91
N GLN A 621 -9.12 -2.72 -20.32
CA GLN A 621 -9.63 -4.09 -20.40
C GLN A 621 -10.17 -4.59 -19.06
N LEU A 622 -9.39 -4.43 -17.99
CA LEU A 622 -9.84 -4.76 -16.64
C LEU A 622 -11.08 -3.94 -16.24
N SER A 623 -11.12 -2.65 -16.57
CA SER A 623 -12.26 -1.76 -16.30
C SER A 623 -13.53 -2.18 -17.05
N TYR A 624 -13.43 -2.69 -18.27
CA TYR A 624 -14.58 -3.23 -19.03
C TYR A 624 -15.10 -4.53 -18.39
N VAL A 625 -14.19 -5.41 -17.95
CA VAL A 625 -14.56 -6.61 -17.19
C VAL A 625 -15.19 -6.24 -15.84
N SER A 626 -14.69 -5.21 -15.15
CA SER A 626 -15.30 -4.69 -13.91
C SER A 626 -16.69 -4.09 -14.14
N ALA A 627 -16.92 -3.44 -15.29
CA ALA A 627 -18.23 -2.93 -15.66
C ALA A 627 -19.25 -4.07 -15.83
N LEU A 628 -18.87 -5.16 -16.50
CA LEU A 628 -19.65 -6.40 -16.56
C LEU A 628 -19.86 -7.01 -15.17
N GLY A 629 -18.78 -7.08 -14.38
CA GLY A 629 -18.82 -7.55 -13.00
C GLY A 629 -19.88 -6.83 -12.17
N SER A 630 -19.89 -5.50 -12.17
CA SER A 630 -20.86 -4.71 -11.38
C SER A 630 -22.33 -4.89 -11.80
N HIS A 631 -22.60 -5.43 -13.00
CA HIS A 631 -23.93 -5.58 -13.62
C HIS A 631 -24.24 -7.02 -14.05
N ARG A 632 -23.71 -8.00 -13.32
CA ARG A 632 -23.84 -9.44 -13.55
C ARG A 632 -25.23 -10.03 -13.25
N GLU A 633 -26.28 -9.44 -13.80
CA GLU A 633 -27.63 -10.01 -13.76
C GLU A 633 -27.73 -11.21 -14.70
N GLN A 634 -28.57 -12.18 -14.37
CA GLN A 634 -28.69 -13.40 -15.17
C GLN A 634 -29.27 -13.05 -16.54
N VAL A 635 -28.58 -13.45 -17.61
CA VAL A 635 -29.03 -13.22 -18.99
C VAL A 635 -29.51 -14.55 -19.57
N GLN A 636 -30.72 -14.55 -20.12
CA GLN A 636 -31.32 -15.73 -20.76
C GLN A 636 -31.09 -15.76 -22.28
N ASP A 637 -30.65 -14.65 -22.87
CA ASP A 637 -30.38 -14.54 -24.29
C ASP A 637 -29.16 -15.39 -24.67
N THR A 638 -29.42 -16.45 -25.44
CA THR A 638 -28.40 -17.42 -25.88
C THR A 638 -27.38 -16.78 -26.81
N GLN A 639 -27.78 -15.86 -27.69
CA GLN A 639 -26.85 -15.19 -28.61
C GLN A 639 -25.84 -14.34 -27.85
N VAL A 640 -26.30 -13.61 -26.83
CA VAL A 640 -25.44 -12.78 -25.98
C VAL A 640 -24.47 -13.64 -25.16
N LEU A 641 -24.96 -14.75 -24.59
CA LEU A 641 -24.10 -15.68 -23.85
C LEU A 641 -23.05 -16.35 -24.75
N ASP A 642 -23.41 -16.69 -25.98
CA ASP A 642 -22.50 -17.26 -26.96
C ASP A 642 -21.44 -16.24 -27.39
N LEU A 643 -21.82 -14.96 -27.57
CA LEU A 643 -20.88 -13.86 -27.81
C LEU A 643 -19.90 -13.66 -26.64
N MET A 644 -20.39 -13.73 -25.39
CA MET A 644 -19.53 -13.66 -24.20
C MET A 644 -18.52 -14.80 -24.16
N ARG A 645 -18.97 -16.05 -24.41
CA ARG A 645 -18.09 -17.22 -24.44
C ARG A 645 -17.07 -17.11 -25.56
N TRP A 646 -17.49 -16.73 -26.77
CA TRP A 646 -16.60 -16.53 -27.91
C TRP A 646 -15.54 -15.46 -27.63
N CYS A 647 -15.93 -14.32 -27.08
CA CYS A 647 -15.01 -13.24 -26.71
C CYS A 647 -13.99 -13.72 -25.68
N LYS A 648 -14.44 -14.44 -24.63
CA LYS A 648 -13.57 -15.03 -23.62
C LYS A 648 -12.54 -15.99 -24.22
N ASP A 649 -12.98 -16.91 -25.06
CA ASP A 649 -12.11 -17.93 -25.65
C ASP A 649 -11.10 -17.30 -26.65
N THR A 650 -11.53 -16.27 -27.37
CA THR A 650 -10.67 -15.48 -28.26
C THR A 650 -9.61 -14.71 -27.46
N LEU A 651 -9.98 -14.04 -26.37
CA LEU A 651 -9.01 -13.35 -25.52
C LEU A 651 -8.03 -14.33 -24.87
N PHE A 652 -8.48 -15.51 -24.43
CA PHE A 652 -7.64 -16.54 -23.84
C PHE A 652 -6.59 -17.07 -24.85
N SER A 653 -7.03 -17.45 -26.04
CA SER A 653 -6.15 -17.96 -27.10
C SER A 653 -5.12 -16.91 -27.55
N VAL A 654 -5.52 -15.66 -27.71
CA VAL A 654 -4.65 -14.61 -28.25
C VAL A 654 -3.73 -14.00 -27.20
N LEU A 655 -4.21 -13.77 -25.96
CA LEU A 655 -3.41 -13.15 -24.90
C LEU A 655 -2.49 -14.14 -24.17
N LEU A 656 -2.92 -15.40 -23.98
CA LEU A 656 -2.18 -16.39 -23.19
C LEU A 656 -1.50 -17.47 -24.04
N GLN A 657 -2.17 -17.96 -25.08
CA GLN A 657 -1.61 -18.97 -26.00
C GLN A 657 -0.85 -18.35 -27.19
N GLN A 658 -0.88 -17.03 -27.33
CA GLN A 658 -0.19 -16.27 -28.38
C GLN A 658 -0.59 -16.70 -29.81
N GLN A 659 -1.84 -17.16 -29.98
CA GLN A 659 -2.37 -17.43 -31.31
C GLN A 659 -2.55 -16.12 -32.10
N PRO A 660 -2.43 -16.16 -33.44
CA PRO A 660 -2.67 -14.98 -34.27
C PRO A 660 -4.14 -14.55 -34.16
N LEU A 661 -4.37 -13.24 -34.10
CA LEU A 661 -5.72 -12.69 -34.10
C LEU A 661 -6.31 -12.79 -35.52
N ALA A 662 -7.44 -13.48 -35.67
CA ALA A 662 -8.20 -13.46 -36.90
C ALA A 662 -9.01 -12.16 -36.99
N GLU A 663 -8.40 -11.09 -37.51
CA GLU A 663 -9.01 -9.74 -37.56
C GLU A 663 -10.37 -9.74 -38.29
N ASP A 664 -10.50 -10.51 -39.37
CA ASP A 664 -11.77 -10.66 -40.11
C ASP A 664 -12.91 -11.21 -39.23
N GLN A 665 -12.61 -12.16 -38.34
CA GLN A 665 -13.62 -12.72 -37.42
C GLN A 665 -14.01 -11.72 -36.34
N VAL A 666 -13.04 -10.96 -35.83
CA VAL A 666 -13.30 -9.88 -34.86
C VAL A 666 -14.20 -8.82 -35.48
N GLN A 667 -13.92 -8.43 -36.72
CA GLN A 667 -14.71 -7.43 -37.43
C GLN A 667 -16.13 -7.93 -37.71
N ALA A 668 -16.30 -9.19 -38.15
CA ALA A 668 -17.61 -9.80 -38.31
C ALA A 668 -18.42 -9.84 -36.99
N LYS A 669 -17.76 -10.15 -35.86
CA LYS A 669 -18.41 -10.12 -34.53
C LYS A 669 -18.75 -8.71 -34.07
N LEU A 670 -17.93 -7.71 -34.38
CA LEU A 670 -18.26 -6.30 -34.10
C LEU A 670 -19.47 -5.83 -34.92
N GLU A 671 -19.58 -6.24 -36.18
CA GLU A 671 -20.77 -5.97 -37.02
C GLU A 671 -22.02 -6.67 -36.48
N GLU A 672 -21.91 -7.93 -36.05
CA GLU A 672 -23.00 -8.66 -35.37
C GLU A 672 -23.46 -7.92 -34.11
N ILE A 673 -22.54 -7.47 -33.26
CA ILE A 673 -22.84 -6.68 -32.06
C ILE A 673 -23.55 -5.38 -32.42
N GLN A 674 -23.09 -4.68 -33.46
CA GLN A 674 -23.72 -3.44 -33.93
C GLN A 674 -25.17 -3.70 -34.39
N GLN A 675 -25.41 -4.75 -35.17
CA GLN A 675 -26.74 -5.12 -35.64
C GLN A 675 -27.69 -5.46 -34.49
N ILE A 676 -27.22 -6.24 -33.49
CA ILE A 676 -28.01 -6.55 -32.30
C ILE A 676 -28.33 -5.25 -31.55
N SER A 677 -27.31 -4.42 -31.28
CA SER A 677 -27.47 -3.16 -30.52
C SER A 677 -28.42 -2.13 -31.15
N ALA A 678 -28.67 -2.24 -32.45
CA ALA A 678 -29.58 -1.36 -33.19
C ALA A 678 -31.07 -1.71 -32.98
N GLN A 679 -31.39 -2.84 -32.34
CA GLN A 679 -32.77 -3.23 -32.05
C GLN A 679 -33.40 -2.33 -30.97
N ASP A 680 -34.65 -1.91 -31.18
CA ASP A 680 -35.31 -0.90 -30.34
C ASP A 680 -35.74 -1.38 -28.93
N ASN A 681 -35.78 -2.70 -28.69
CA ASN A 681 -36.31 -3.30 -27.45
C ASN A 681 -35.28 -4.09 -26.62
N LEU A 682 -33.99 -3.76 -26.71
CA LEU A 682 -32.97 -4.40 -25.88
C LEU A 682 -33.04 -3.94 -24.41
N SER A 683 -32.91 -4.88 -23.48
CA SER A 683 -32.73 -4.53 -22.07
C SER A 683 -31.40 -3.80 -21.87
N GLU A 684 -31.35 -2.88 -20.90
CA GLU A 684 -30.14 -2.14 -20.57
C GLU A 684 -28.97 -3.06 -20.18
N ASP A 685 -29.25 -4.21 -19.56
CA ASP A 685 -28.24 -5.19 -19.17
C ASP A 685 -27.60 -5.87 -20.39
N VAL A 686 -28.40 -6.21 -21.41
CA VAL A 686 -27.86 -6.77 -22.65
C VAL A 686 -27.07 -5.71 -23.42
N LEU A 687 -27.57 -4.47 -23.48
CA LEU A 687 -26.85 -3.36 -24.10
C LEU A 687 -25.47 -3.15 -23.44
N LEU A 688 -25.41 -3.18 -22.11
CA LEU A 688 -24.15 -3.11 -21.39
C LEU A 688 -23.21 -4.24 -21.80
N VAL A 689 -23.69 -5.48 -21.80
CA VAL A 689 -22.88 -6.65 -22.16
C VAL A 689 -22.30 -6.51 -23.55
N LEU A 690 -23.15 -6.23 -24.54
CA LEU A 690 -22.75 -6.01 -25.93
C LEU A 690 -21.72 -4.87 -26.05
N LYS A 691 -21.94 -3.76 -25.33
CA LYS A 691 -21.01 -2.63 -25.35
C LYS A 691 -19.65 -2.99 -24.76
N GLN A 692 -19.60 -3.67 -23.62
CA GLN A 692 -18.33 -4.05 -23.00
C GLN A 692 -17.57 -5.08 -23.85
N ILE A 693 -18.25 -6.04 -24.47
CA ILE A 693 -17.63 -6.96 -25.43
C ILE A 693 -17.05 -6.19 -26.63
N SER A 694 -17.81 -5.25 -27.21
CA SER A 694 -17.32 -4.39 -28.30
C SER A 694 -16.04 -3.67 -27.91
N LEU A 695 -15.99 -3.06 -26.72
CA LEU A 695 -14.82 -2.32 -26.23
C LEU A 695 -13.60 -3.23 -26.00
N LEU A 696 -13.81 -4.44 -25.47
CA LEU A 696 -12.77 -5.45 -25.30
C LEU A 696 -12.16 -5.85 -26.65
N LEU A 697 -13.00 -6.06 -27.67
CA LEU A 697 -12.59 -6.45 -29.02
C LEU A 697 -11.94 -5.29 -29.79
N GLU A 698 -12.49 -4.08 -29.72
CA GLU A 698 -11.97 -2.88 -30.39
C GLU A 698 -10.55 -2.53 -29.93
N THR A 699 -10.21 -2.77 -28.66
CA THR A 699 -8.90 -2.41 -28.09
C THR A 699 -7.87 -3.54 -28.14
N LEU A 700 -8.30 -4.76 -28.50
CA LEU A 700 -7.45 -5.94 -28.54
C LEU A 700 -6.29 -5.83 -29.55
N PRO A 701 -6.47 -5.35 -30.80
CA PRO A 701 -5.37 -5.27 -31.78
C PRO A 701 -4.21 -4.38 -31.31
N GLU A 702 -4.53 -3.18 -30.81
CA GLU A 702 -3.50 -2.24 -30.32
C GLU A 702 -2.81 -2.79 -29.05
N LEU A 703 -3.55 -3.44 -28.15
CA LEU A 703 -2.97 -4.11 -26.98
C LEU A 703 -1.95 -5.20 -27.39
N LEU A 704 -2.26 -5.99 -28.41
CA LEU A 704 -1.36 -7.04 -28.93
C LEU A 704 -0.13 -6.46 -29.63
N LYS A 705 -0.31 -5.39 -30.40
CA LYS A 705 0.79 -4.66 -31.04
C LYS A 705 1.76 -4.10 -30.01
N LEU A 706 1.25 -3.45 -28.96
CA LEU A 706 2.06 -2.92 -27.85
C LEU A 706 2.76 -4.04 -27.07
N ARG A 707 2.06 -5.14 -26.76
CA ARG A 707 2.66 -6.33 -26.15
C ARG A 707 3.84 -6.85 -26.98
N THR A 708 3.63 -7.00 -28.29
CA THR A 708 4.65 -7.54 -29.20
C THR A 708 5.84 -6.58 -29.30
N ALA A 709 5.60 -5.27 -29.35
CA ALA A 709 6.66 -4.26 -29.31
C ALA A 709 7.48 -4.33 -28.02
N LEU A 710 6.81 -4.49 -26.86
CA LEU A 710 7.47 -4.67 -25.57
C LEU A 710 8.31 -5.94 -25.51
N PHE A 711 7.80 -7.07 -26.01
CA PHE A 711 8.53 -8.33 -26.02
C PHE A 711 9.77 -8.26 -26.93
N ILE A 712 9.67 -7.63 -28.09
CA ILE A 712 10.80 -7.43 -29.00
C ILE A 712 11.86 -6.53 -28.36
N GLN A 713 11.45 -5.46 -27.68
CA GLN A 713 12.37 -4.51 -27.05
C GLN A 713 12.99 -5.05 -25.77
N GLU A 714 12.32 -5.94 -25.03
CA GLU A 714 12.85 -6.62 -23.82
C GLU A 714 13.97 -7.61 -24.14
N ILE A 715 13.93 -8.23 -25.33
CA ILE A 715 14.93 -9.22 -25.80
C ILE A 715 16.26 -8.56 -26.23
N LYS A 716 16.24 -7.27 -26.61
CA LYS A 716 17.45 -6.48 -26.92
C LYS A 716 18.10 -5.94 -25.67
#